data_AF-A0AA88TN91-F1
#
_entry.id   AF-A0AA88TN91-F1
#
_cell.length_a   1.000
_cell.length_b   1.000
_cell.length_c   1.000
_cell.angle_alpha   90.00
_cell.angle_beta   90.00
_cell.angle_gamma   90.00
#
_symmetry.space_group_name_H-M   'P 1'
#
loop_
_entity.id
_entity.type
_entity.pdbx_description
1 polymer ?
#
loop_
_entity_poly.entity_id
_entity_poly.type
_entity_poly.pdbx_seq_one_letter_code
_entity_poly.pdbx_strand_id
1 'polypeptide(L)'
;MDQRLQEEGLDLSASSDERLSVLWQLYRSSESTVRSLNQQIQDLQKERVAEIEKVQQYVNHIKSLTKTRDSVALHLEQENKTLHAALDDIHQQQEAQRSEISEMLLQEGLADIITISLSEQVAYLLADRASLLEKILSQENVDVKITEDPGVHKEDCRGNVVKVAPQHVQSPWKRLLGLRKAAQSKQKTLPEVDLQCSGDDKPKGRMLQELERDVEEASARLTMAHKEIRRLTDELESAHLTQKAYEPELQEAQMEVEHLRHEVEKLKRCEVAELRKTKEMNEKQEEELCHLRETVKRLQAERVHEMKEAPDSTVTPSKGKKPQEEDIHKRCLDEMQERLHMLQDLTQVTLKLRMEFETEADLRRRAADECEEQKRKRTEAEQLVRDFQNLCEKQADDYRTTVGSLQVEIRDLITKVGELETQAVERQCDKHLKQVSSLEDEVCQLKFVLQEEQQKTRQLSMTMQMEIDQARALVQSQDVQLQRDAEEQRRMFEELQDIQNILSTTKQELLSETRNNTQLQNNITDAEQENLRLQLNTEDLRNRLTSSQQETDALRTELQLALVSMDAERSKYNDKRIYYKNKLSRARGVYLRETGWRDEKIKDLEKEILILRKQEEKTSNMMKMVTSENESLLQKNRELLLQLHDFEEAQKNALDAISTTKMRINLLEEENIQLQQTTAQMSEHIECLTILAENNCDEATAESRVIEGEDQPTLPT
;
A
#
# COMPACT_ATOMS: atom_id res chain seq x y z
N MET A 1 -49.85 -25.00 -53.77
CA MET A 1 -50.19 -23.80 -54.58
C MET A 1 -51.68 -23.56 -54.52
N ASP A 2 -52.49 -24.52 -54.96
CA ASP A 2 -53.97 -24.38 -54.90
C ASP A 2 -54.50 -24.16 -53.49
N GLN A 3 -53.92 -24.80 -52.47
CA GLN A 3 -54.28 -24.57 -51.07
C GLN A 3 -54.01 -23.13 -50.58
N ARG A 4 -52.89 -22.51 -50.98
CA ARG A 4 -52.59 -21.11 -50.65
C ARG A 4 -53.45 -20.11 -51.43
N LEU A 5 -53.87 -20.47 -52.64
CA LEU A 5 -54.81 -19.65 -53.40
C LEU A 5 -56.21 -19.68 -52.79
N GLN A 6 -56.61 -20.83 -52.23
CA GLN A 6 -57.88 -20.99 -51.51
C GLN A 6 -57.88 -20.24 -50.16
N GLU A 7 -56.76 -20.22 -49.45
CA GLU A 7 -56.56 -19.41 -48.23
C GLU A 7 -56.65 -17.90 -48.48
N GLU A 8 -56.24 -17.43 -49.66
CA GLU A 8 -56.36 -16.03 -50.11
C GLU A 8 -57.74 -15.73 -50.74
N GLY A 9 -58.69 -16.69 -50.69
CA GLY A 9 -60.10 -16.49 -51.05
C GLY A 9 -60.49 -16.73 -52.51
N LEU A 10 -59.64 -17.38 -53.32
CA LEU A 10 -59.97 -17.74 -54.71
C LEU A 10 -60.75 -19.07 -54.81
N ASP A 11 -61.83 -19.07 -55.57
CA ASP A 11 -62.68 -20.24 -55.82
C ASP A 11 -62.06 -21.21 -56.85
N LEU A 12 -62.33 -22.52 -56.73
CA LEU A 12 -61.73 -23.56 -57.58
C LEU A 12 -62.15 -23.49 -59.06
N SER A 13 -63.12 -22.63 -59.39
CA SER A 13 -63.61 -22.36 -60.75
C SER A 13 -63.01 -21.09 -61.40
N ALA A 14 -62.16 -20.33 -60.68
CA ALA A 14 -61.59 -19.06 -61.15
C ALA A 14 -60.73 -19.22 -62.42
N SER A 15 -60.77 -18.21 -63.29
CA SER A 15 -60.07 -18.20 -64.57
C SER A 15 -58.55 -18.25 -64.38
N SER A 16 -57.83 -18.81 -65.37
CA SER A 16 -56.36 -18.86 -65.35
C SER A 16 -55.74 -17.46 -65.16
N ASP A 17 -56.35 -16.42 -65.72
CA ASP A 17 -55.86 -15.03 -65.60
C ASP A 17 -56.06 -14.46 -64.18
N GLU A 18 -57.12 -14.82 -63.48
CA GLU A 18 -57.38 -14.40 -62.10
C GLU A 18 -56.41 -15.09 -61.14
N ARG A 19 -56.17 -16.39 -61.34
CA ARG A 19 -55.17 -17.16 -60.58
C ARG A 19 -53.76 -16.61 -60.79
N LEU A 20 -53.38 -16.30 -62.03
CA LEU A 20 -52.09 -15.69 -62.34
C LEU A 20 -51.93 -14.30 -61.71
N SER A 21 -53.00 -13.50 -61.67
CA SER A 21 -52.99 -12.17 -61.06
C SER A 21 -52.75 -12.24 -59.55
N VAL A 22 -53.41 -13.15 -58.83
CA VAL A 22 -53.19 -13.33 -57.38
C VAL A 22 -51.83 -13.94 -57.10
N LEU A 23 -51.38 -14.92 -57.89
CA LEU A 23 -50.02 -15.45 -57.77
C LEU A 23 -48.95 -14.38 -57.99
N TRP A 24 -49.17 -13.47 -58.93
CA TRP A 24 -48.26 -12.34 -59.16
C TRP A 24 -48.26 -11.36 -57.98
N GLN A 25 -49.42 -11.07 -57.39
CA GLN A 25 -49.51 -10.24 -56.18
C GLN A 25 -48.79 -10.89 -54.98
N LEU A 26 -49.00 -12.19 -54.75
CA LEU A 26 -48.30 -12.96 -53.72
C LEU A 26 -46.79 -13.01 -53.97
N TYR A 27 -46.38 -13.18 -55.24
CA TYR A 27 -44.98 -13.11 -55.60
C TYR A 27 -44.41 -11.73 -55.27
N ARG A 28 -45.07 -10.64 -55.68
CA ARG A 28 -44.59 -9.27 -55.39
C ARG A 28 -44.56 -8.97 -53.88
N SER A 29 -45.54 -9.43 -53.11
CA SER A 29 -45.55 -9.26 -51.66
C SER A 29 -44.43 -10.08 -51.00
N SER A 30 -44.24 -11.34 -51.39
CA SER A 30 -43.12 -12.17 -50.91
C SER A 30 -41.76 -11.59 -51.32
N GLU A 31 -41.63 -11.05 -52.52
CA GLU A 31 -40.41 -10.41 -52.99
C GLU A 31 -40.12 -9.12 -52.21
N SER A 32 -41.17 -8.35 -51.88
CA SER A 32 -41.03 -7.14 -51.05
C SER A 32 -40.64 -7.46 -49.61
N THR A 33 -41.19 -8.53 -49.03
CA THR A 33 -40.85 -8.97 -47.67
C THR A 33 -39.45 -9.54 -47.63
N VAL A 34 -39.03 -10.35 -48.61
CA VAL A 34 -37.64 -10.84 -48.73
C VAL A 34 -36.66 -9.67 -48.90
N ARG A 35 -36.98 -8.67 -49.72
CA ARG A 35 -36.14 -7.45 -49.84
C ARG A 35 -36.04 -6.69 -48.52
N SER A 36 -37.14 -6.54 -47.79
CA SER A 36 -37.16 -5.90 -46.46
C SER A 36 -36.34 -6.68 -45.43
N LEU A 37 -36.50 -8.00 -45.36
CA LEU A 37 -35.74 -8.87 -44.46
C LEU A 37 -34.25 -8.86 -44.80
N ASN A 38 -33.89 -8.89 -46.08
CA ASN A 38 -32.49 -8.75 -46.50
C ASN A 38 -31.89 -7.41 -46.09
N GLN A 39 -32.67 -6.31 -46.18
CA GLN A 39 -32.23 -5.00 -45.70
C GLN A 39 -31.99 -5.01 -44.18
N GLN A 40 -32.91 -5.59 -43.40
CA GLN A 40 -32.75 -5.74 -41.95
C GLN A 40 -31.53 -6.58 -41.58
N ILE A 41 -31.28 -7.68 -42.29
CA ILE A 41 -30.08 -8.52 -42.09
C ILE A 41 -28.82 -7.71 -42.38
N GLN A 42 -28.79 -6.90 -43.44
CA GLN A 42 -27.64 -6.04 -43.74
C GLN A 42 -27.42 -4.98 -42.67
N ASP A 43 -28.48 -4.39 -42.13
CA ASP A 43 -28.36 -3.38 -41.09
C ASP A 43 -27.89 -3.99 -39.76
N LEU A 44 -28.40 -5.18 -39.39
CA LEU A 44 -27.87 -5.96 -38.26
C LEU A 44 -26.41 -6.37 -38.45
N GLN A 45 -26.01 -6.70 -39.68
CA GLN A 45 -24.60 -7.01 -39.98
C GLN A 45 -23.70 -5.78 -39.80
N LYS A 46 -24.15 -4.59 -40.22
CA LYS A 46 -23.42 -3.33 -39.99
C LYS A 46 -23.30 -3.03 -38.50
N GLU A 47 -24.38 -3.20 -37.74
CA GLU A 47 -24.38 -3.00 -36.29
C GLU A 47 -23.40 -3.97 -35.60
N ARG A 48 -23.46 -5.25 -35.96
CA ARG A 48 -22.51 -6.26 -35.46
C ARG A 48 -21.06 -5.89 -35.76
N VAL A 49 -20.75 -5.39 -36.97
CA VAL A 49 -19.39 -4.95 -37.32
C VAL A 49 -18.97 -3.75 -36.46
N ALA A 50 -19.85 -2.77 -36.27
CA ALA A 50 -19.57 -1.61 -35.42
C ALA A 50 -19.36 -2.00 -33.94
N GLU A 51 -20.11 -2.98 -33.44
CA GLU A 51 -19.89 -3.54 -32.09
C GLU A 51 -18.54 -4.25 -31.99
N ILE A 52 -18.18 -5.09 -32.98
CA ILE A 52 -16.87 -5.75 -33.02
C ILE A 52 -15.74 -4.72 -33.04
N GLU A 53 -15.87 -3.63 -33.79
CA GLU A 53 -14.89 -2.55 -33.81
C GLU A 53 -14.74 -1.87 -32.45
N LYS A 54 -15.85 -1.59 -31.74
CA LYS A 54 -15.82 -1.04 -30.37
C LYS A 54 -15.15 -2.01 -29.40
N VAL A 55 -15.49 -3.30 -29.44
CA VAL A 55 -14.84 -4.34 -28.62
C VAL A 55 -13.34 -4.39 -28.91
N GLN A 56 -12.94 -4.33 -30.18
CA GLN A 56 -11.53 -4.31 -30.56
C GLN A 56 -10.80 -3.09 -30.01
N GLN A 57 -11.44 -1.91 -30.00
CA GLN A 57 -10.90 -0.71 -29.37
C GLN A 57 -10.70 -0.89 -27.86
N TYR A 58 -11.69 -1.46 -27.15
CA TYR A 58 -11.56 -1.76 -25.71
C TYR A 58 -10.46 -2.77 -25.43
N VAL A 59 -10.36 -3.84 -26.23
CA VAL A 59 -9.29 -4.84 -26.10
C VAL A 59 -7.91 -4.19 -26.31
N ASN A 60 -7.77 -3.30 -27.29
CA ASN A 60 -6.52 -2.58 -27.52
C ASN A 60 -6.18 -1.64 -26.36
N HIS A 61 -7.18 -0.97 -25.79
CA HIS A 61 -7.00 -0.14 -24.60
C HIS A 61 -6.54 -0.97 -23.39
N ILE A 62 -7.20 -2.11 -23.11
CA ILE A 62 -6.81 -3.04 -22.05
C ILE A 62 -5.37 -3.53 -22.27
N LYS A 63 -4.99 -3.88 -23.50
CA LYS A 63 -3.60 -4.27 -23.81
C LYS A 63 -2.60 -3.15 -23.51
N SER A 64 -2.94 -1.90 -23.83
CA SER A 64 -2.08 -0.76 -23.52
C SER A 64 -1.92 -0.53 -22.02
N LEU A 65 -3.01 -0.63 -21.25
CA LEU A 65 -3.00 -0.51 -19.79
C LEU A 65 -2.24 -1.66 -19.14
N THR A 66 -2.37 -2.88 -19.68
CA THR A 66 -1.62 -4.05 -19.21
C THR A 66 -0.12 -3.83 -19.42
N LYS A 67 0.29 -3.32 -20.58
CA LYS A 67 1.69 -2.99 -20.86
C LYS A 67 2.24 -1.91 -19.91
N THR A 68 1.46 -0.89 -19.60
CA THR A 68 1.88 0.15 -18.64
C THR A 68 1.98 -0.43 -17.22
N ARG A 69 1.02 -1.25 -16.80
CA ARG A 69 1.07 -1.94 -15.49
C ARG A 69 2.32 -2.80 -15.38
N ASP A 70 2.62 -3.61 -16.40
CA ASP A 70 3.78 -4.50 -16.38
C ASP A 70 5.10 -3.70 -16.37
N SER A 71 5.16 -2.55 -17.05
CA SER A 71 6.33 -1.66 -16.98
C SER A 71 6.54 -1.04 -15.59
N VAL A 72 5.46 -0.68 -14.90
CA VAL A 72 5.52 -0.15 -13.53
C VAL A 72 5.91 -1.25 -12.56
N ALA A 73 5.35 -2.45 -12.71
CA ALA A 73 5.72 -3.61 -11.88
C ALA A 73 7.21 -3.94 -12.01
N LEU A 74 7.76 -3.92 -13.23
CA LEU A 74 9.19 -4.13 -13.45
C LEU A 74 10.05 -3.04 -12.79
N HIS A 75 9.61 -1.78 -12.84
CA HIS A 75 10.32 -0.69 -12.19
C HIS A 75 10.34 -0.83 -10.67
N LEU A 76 9.19 -1.17 -10.06
CA LEU A 76 9.09 -1.43 -8.63
C LEU A 76 9.91 -2.65 -8.18
N GLU A 77 10.00 -3.69 -9.02
CA GLU A 77 10.84 -4.84 -8.74
C GLU A 77 12.33 -4.47 -8.76
N GLN A 78 12.74 -3.63 -9.71
CA GLN A 78 14.11 -3.10 -9.77
C GLN A 78 14.43 -2.21 -8.57
N GLU A 79 13.52 -1.30 -8.20
CA GLU A 79 13.68 -0.43 -7.04
C GLU A 79 13.79 -1.25 -5.75
N ASN A 80 12.93 -2.25 -5.55
CA ASN A 80 13.03 -3.17 -4.41
C ASN A 80 14.38 -3.89 -4.36
N LYS A 81 14.89 -4.37 -5.50
CA LYS A 81 16.24 -4.99 -5.56
C LYS A 81 17.32 -4.00 -5.14
N THR A 82 17.24 -2.75 -5.56
CA THR A 82 18.21 -1.71 -5.15
C THR A 82 18.11 -1.36 -3.66
N LEU A 83 16.89 -1.30 -3.11
CA LEU A 83 16.67 -1.03 -1.70
C LEU A 83 17.18 -2.19 -0.83
N HIS A 84 16.95 -3.44 -1.24
CA HIS A 84 17.51 -4.61 -0.56
C HIS A 84 19.04 -4.59 -0.57
N ALA A 85 19.67 -4.32 -1.71
CA ALA A 85 21.12 -4.18 -1.78
C ALA A 85 21.65 -3.07 -0.85
N ALA A 86 20.98 -1.91 -0.81
CA ALA A 86 21.37 -0.82 0.08
C ALA A 86 21.20 -1.17 1.58
N LEU A 87 20.16 -1.92 1.93
CA LEU A 87 19.97 -2.42 3.30
C LEU A 87 21.05 -3.42 3.68
N ASP A 88 21.43 -4.32 2.78
CA ASP A 88 22.51 -5.27 3.00
C ASP A 88 23.85 -4.56 3.21
N ASP A 89 24.15 -3.52 2.42
CA ASP A 89 25.35 -2.68 2.60
C ASP A 89 25.36 -1.98 3.98
N ILE A 90 24.22 -1.43 4.41
CA ILE A 90 24.09 -0.81 5.74
C ILE A 90 24.30 -1.84 6.85
N HIS A 91 23.72 -3.04 6.73
CA HIS A 91 23.92 -4.11 7.71
C HIS A 91 25.39 -4.54 7.80
N GLN A 92 26.07 -4.72 6.66
CA GLN A 92 27.49 -5.05 6.64
C GLN A 92 28.33 -3.94 7.29
N GLN A 93 28.00 -2.67 7.03
CA GLN A 93 28.68 -1.54 7.67
C GLN A 93 28.44 -1.52 9.18
N GLN A 94 27.21 -1.78 9.64
CA GLN A 94 26.90 -1.86 11.07
C GLN A 94 27.59 -3.06 11.74
N GLU A 95 27.70 -4.20 11.07
CA GLU A 95 28.40 -5.38 11.57
C GLU A 95 29.90 -5.13 11.68
N ALA A 96 30.51 -4.47 10.68
CA ALA A 96 31.90 -4.04 10.74
C ALA A 96 32.16 -3.08 11.91
N GLN A 97 31.29 -2.07 12.09
CA GLN A 97 31.36 -1.14 13.23
C GLN A 97 31.19 -1.85 14.57
N ARG A 98 30.25 -2.80 14.67
CA ARG A 98 30.06 -3.61 15.88
C ARG A 98 31.27 -4.49 16.18
N SER A 99 31.91 -5.06 15.15
CA SER A 99 33.12 -5.84 15.31
C SER A 99 34.28 -4.98 15.84
N GLU A 100 34.46 -3.78 15.29
CA GLU A 100 35.46 -2.81 15.76
C GLU A 100 35.21 -2.39 17.22
N ILE A 101 33.97 -2.05 17.57
CA ILE A 101 33.59 -1.73 18.96
C ILE A 101 33.85 -2.91 19.89
N SER A 102 33.52 -4.12 19.45
CA SER A 102 33.75 -5.34 20.24
C SER A 102 35.25 -5.56 20.48
N GLU A 103 36.09 -5.31 19.47
CA GLU A 103 37.55 -5.39 19.60
C GLU A 103 38.09 -4.33 20.57
N MET A 104 37.64 -3.07 20.48
CA MET A 104 38.02 -2.00 21.41
C MET A 104 37.63 -2.33 22.86
N LEU A 105 36.40 -2.82 23.08
CA LEU A 105 35.95 -3.22 24.41
C LEU A 105 36.76 -4.40 24.97
N LEU A 106 37.17 -5.34 24.11
CA LEU A 106 38.03 -6.46 24.51
C LEU A 106 39.43 -5.98 24.92
N GLN A 107 40.01 -5.03 24.18
CA GLN A 107 41.32 -4.44 24.48
C GLN A 107 41.34 -3.71 25.82
N GLU A 108 40.24 -3.03 26.18
CA GLU A 108 40.07 -2.34 27.46
C GLU A 108 39.64 -3.26 28.63
N GLY A 109 39.55 -4.58 28.40
CA GLY A 109 39.18 -5.55 29.44
C GLY A 109 37.69 -5.56 29.81
N LEU A 110 36.83 -4.96 28.98
CA LEU A 110 35.38 -4.85 29.15
C LEU A 110 34.62 -5.93 28.37
N ALA A 111 35.12 -7.17 28.38
CA ALA A 111 34.52 -8.28 27.61
C ALA A 111 33.07 -8.59 28.03
N ASP A 112 32.75 -8.40 29.31
CA ASP A 112 31.44 -8.71 29.90
C ASP A 112 30.29 -7.86 29.34
N ILE A 113 30.59 -6.72 28.68
CA ILE A 113 29.59 -5.84 28.09
C ILE A 113 29.47 -5.98 26.57
N ILE A 114 30.28 -6.81 25.91
CA ILE A 114 30.21 -6.99 24.44
C ILE A 114 28.88 -7.65 24.02
N THR A 115 28.35 -8.55 24.86
CA THR A 115 27.16 -9.34 24.55
C THR A 115 25.82 -8.64 24.84
N ILE A 116 25.83 -7.49 25.53
CA ILE A 116 24.62 -6.71 25.83
C ILE A 116 24.34 -5.70 24.71
N SER A 117 23.11 -5.16 24.65
CA SER A 117 22.69 -4.28 23.55
C SER A 117 23.51 -2.98 23.50
N LEU A 118 23.62 -2.36 22.32
CA LEU A 118 24.42 -1.13 22.15
C LEU A 118 23.97 0.01 23.10
N SER A 119 22.66 0.13 23.34
CA SER A 119 22.10 1.08 24.32
C SER A 119 22.53 0.78 25.75
N GLU A 120 22.62 -0.50 26.12
CA GLU A 120 23.08 -0.91 27.45
C GLU A 120 24.60 -0.75 27.60
N GLN A 121 25.36 -1.02 26.54
CA GLN A 121 26.80 -0.73 26.49
C GLN A 121 27.07 0.76 26.75
N VAL A 122 26.35 1.64 26.04
CA VAL A 122 26.46 3.10 26.22
C VAL A 122 26.04 3.51 27.64
N ALA A 123 24.94 2.97 28.16
CA ALA A 123 24.49 3.27 29.51
C ALA A 123 25.51 2.84 30.58
N TYR A 124 26.14 1.68 30.41
CA TYR A 124 27.19 1.19 31.29
C TYR A 124 28.41 2.12 31.28
N LEU A 125 28.91 2.48 30.09
CA LEU A 125 30.07 3.36 29.94
C LEU A 125 29.81 4.77 30.52
N LEU A 126 28.60 5.30 30.35
CA LEU A 126 28.21 6.60 30.92
C LEU A 126 28.14 6.55 32.46
N ALA A 127 27.60 5.47 33.02
CA ALA A 127 27.53 5.27 34.46
C ALA A 127 28.93 5.10 35.08
N ASP A 128 29.80 4.33 34.42
CA ASP A 128 31.18 4.12 34.88
C ASP A 128 31.98 5.43 34.82
N ARG A 129 31.85 6.19 33.72
CA ARG A 129 32.45 7.54 33.60
C ARG A 129 31.99 8.48 34.73
N ALA A 130 30.71 8.47 35.09
CA ALA A 130 30.20 9.30 36.18
C ALA A 130 30.79 8.89 37.54
N SER A 131 30.92 7.57 37.79
CA SER A 131 31.54 7.06 39.03
C SER A 131 33.04 7.38 39.11
N LEU A 132 33.76 7.29 37.99
CA LEU A 132 35.18 7.65 37.92
C LEU A 132 35.39 9.15 38.14
N LEU A 133 34.53 10.01 37.57
CA LEU A 133 34.57 11.46 37.82
C LEU A 133 34.31 11.80 39.28
N GLU A 134 33.35 11.12 39.93
CA GLU A 134 33.08 11.30 41.36
C GLU A 134 34.28 10.87 42.23
N LYS A 135 34.98 9.79 41.86
CA LYS A 135 36.22 9.36 42.54
C LYS A 135 37.34 10.38 42.38
N ILE A 136 37.57 10.92 41.18
CA ILE A 136 38.61 11.93 40.93
C ILE A 136 38.33 13.19 41.76
N LEU A 137 37.09 13.68 41.76
CA LEU A 137 36.67 14.83 42.55
C LEU A 137 36.77 14.58 44.07
N SER A 138 36.56 13.33 44.51
CA SER A 138 36.73 12.94 45.90
C SER A 138 38.21 12.84 46.29
N GLN A 139 39.09 12.42 45.37
CA GLN A 139 40.54 12.33 45.59
C GLN A 139 41.19 13.73 45.68
N GLU A 140 40.76 14.68 44.85
CA GLU A 140 41.20 16.09 44.93
C GLU A 140 40.82 16.75 46.27
N ASN A 141 39.71 16.34 46.90
CA ASN A 141 39.29 16.84 48.20
C ASN A 141 40.05 16.20 49.39
N VAL A 142 40.77 15.09 49.17
CA VAL A 142 41.58 14.43 50.21
C VAL A 142 43.04 14.90 50.17
N ASP A 143 43.60 15.18 48.98
CA ASP A 143 44.97 15.72 48.85
C ASP A 143 45.09 17.16 49.40
N VAL A 144 43.99 17.92 49.45
CA VAL A 144 43.96 19.26 50.09
C VAL A 144 43.94 19.19 51.63
N LYS A 145 43.76 18.01 52.23
CA LYS A 145 43.63 17.84 53.69
C LYS A 145 44.85 17.26 54.41
N ILE A 146 45.98 17.05 53.72
CA ILE A 146 47.23 16.56 54.33
C ILE A 146 48.31 17.66 54.45
N THR A 147 48.11 18.84 53.89
CA THR A 147 49.06 19.96 54.03
C THR A 147 48.58 21.01 55.02
N GLU A 148 48.50 20.66 56.31
CA GLU A 148 48.64 21.63 57.39
C GLU A 148 49.06 20.94 58.71
N ASP A 149 50.30 21.24 59.09
CA ASP A 149 50.98 21.17 60.41
C ASP A 149 51.98 20.02 60.71
N PRO A 150 53.24 20.35 61.16
CA PRO A 150 54.34 19.41 61.30
C PRO A 150 54.51 18.93 62.76
N GLY A 151 54.69 17.61 62.97
CA GLY A 151 54.99 17.10 64.31
C GLY A 151 55.20 15.60 64.43
N VAL A 152 56.43 15.15 64.15
CA VAL A 152 57.20 14.19 64.98
C VAL A 152 56.76 12.70 65.07
N HIS A 153 57.75 11.83 64.79
CA HIS A 153 57.89 10.37 65.07
C HIS A 153 57.09 9.40 64.17
N LYS A 154 57.70 8.65 63.25
CA LYS A 154 58.64 7.49 63.33
C LYS A 154 57.90 6.16 63.10
N GLU A 155 58.57 5.30 62.34
CA GLU A 155 58.45 3.82 62.28
C GLU A 155 57.34 3.17 61.43
N ASP A 156 57.81 2.69 60.27
CA ASP A 156 57.91 1.29 59.87
C ASP A 156 56.65 0.38 59.75
N CYS A 157 56.62 -0.25 58.59
CA CYS A 157 56.19 -1.62 58.27
C CYS A 157 54.98 -2.22 59.03
N ARG A 158 54.01 -2.71 58.25
CA ARG A 158 53.80 -4.16 58.00
C ARG A 158 52.37 -4.38 57.49
N GLY A 159 52.25 -5.19 56.45
CA GLY A 159 50.98 -5.49 55.81
C GLY A 159 49.98 -6.21 56.72
N ASN A 160 48.73 -6.24 56.27
CA ASN A 160 47.82 -7.33 56.60
C ASN A 160 46.87 -7.60 55.44
N VAL A 161 47.06 -8.81 54.89
CA VAL A 161 46.14 -9.54 54.04
C VAL A 161 44.79 -9.66 54.75
N VAL A 162 43.70 -9.25 54.10
CA VAL A 162 42.35 -9.71 54.43
C VAL A 162 41.71 -10.28 53.17
N LYS A 163 41.82 -11.61 53.09
CA LYS A 163 40.88 -12.58 52.51
C LYS A 163 39.90 -12.08 51.45
N VAL A 164 40.20 -12.48 50.22
CA VAL A 164 39.20 -12.72 49.16
C VAL A 164 38.22 -13.79 49.66
N ALA A 165 36.95 -13.40 49.81
CA ALA A 165 35.81 -14.30 49.80
C ALA A 165 34.89 -13.86 48.65
N PRO A 166 34.32 -14.80 47.87
CA PRO A 166 33.71 -14.51 46.58
C PRO A 166 32.33 -13.86 46.78
N GLN A 167 32.20 -12.58 46.47
CA GLN A 167 30.90 -11.91 46.42
C GLN A 167 30.17 -12.30 45.14
N HIS A 168 29.36 -13.34 45.28
CA HIS A 168 27.98 -13.43 44.84
C HIS A 168 27.53 -12.39 43.80
N VAL A 169 27.24 -12.89 42.59
CA VAL A 169 26.58 -12.23 41.45
C VAL A 169 25.51 -11.25 41.92
N GLN A 170 25.82 -9.96 41.88
CA GLN A 170 24.85 -8.88 42.09
C GLN A 170 24.85 -8.01 40.83
N SER A 171 23.66 -7.87 40.24
CA SER A 171 23.39 -7.02 39.07
C SER A 171 23.92 -5.60 39.30
N PRO A 172 24.63 -5.01 38.30
CA PRO A 172 25.21 -3.65 38.37
C PRO A 172 24.21 -2.58 38.84
N TRP A 173 22.92 -2.78 38.55
CA TRP A 173 21.82 -1.87 38.87
C TRP A 173 21.59 -1.66 40.38
N LYS A 174 21.89 -2.64 41.23
CA LYS A 174 21.69 -2.50 42.69
C LYS A 174 22.68 -1.55 43.36
N ARG A 175 23.82 -1.27 42.73
CA ARG A 175 24.82 -0.32 43.24
C ARG A 175 24.35 1.14 43.06
N LEU A 176 23.54 1.40 42.05
CA LEU A 176 23.22 2.75 41.57
C LEU A 176 22.05 3.42 42.32
N LEU A 177 21.11 2.63 42.85
CA LEU A 177 19.87 3.13 43.45
C LEU A 177 19.92 3.33 44.97
N GLY A 178 20.99 2.88 45.64
CA GLY A 178 21.08 2.87 47.12
C GLY A 178 21.30 4.25 47.77
N LEU A 179 21.78 5.25 47.05
CA LEU A 179 22.24 6.52 47.64
C LEU A 179 21.19 7.65 47.75
N ARG A 180 19.99 7.52 47.18
CA ARG A 180 19.06 8.67 47.03
C ARG A 180 18.14 8.96 48.24
N LYS A 181 18.24 8.22 49.35
CA LYS A 181 17.24 8.29 50.44
C LYS A 181 17.51 9.31 51.57
N ALA A 182 18.58 10.11 51.50
CA ALA A 182 19.03 10.93 52.62
C ALA A 182 18.65 12.44 52.58
N ALA A 183 17.93 12.94 51.57
CA ALA A 183 17.81 14.39 51.33
C ALA A 183 16.39 15.00 51.49
N GLN A 184 15.51 14.44 52.32
CA GLN A 184 14.18 15.04 52.60
C GLN A 184 13.93 15.20 54.10
N SER A 185 14.41 16.29 54.69
CA SER A 185 14.00 16.71 56.04
C SER A 185 14.09 18.24 56.20
N LYS A 186 12.91 18.84 56.45
CA LYS A 186 12.61 20.17 57.02
C LYS A 186 12.55 21.38 56.06
N GLN A 187 11.33 21.75 55.67
CA GLN A 187 10.91 23.15 55.43
C GLN A 187 10.43 23.76 56.76
N LYS A 188 10.91 24.98 57.08
CA LYS A 188 10.37 25.85 58.14
C LYS A 188 10.23 27.27 57.58
N THR A 189 9.09 27.88 57.91
CA THR A 189 8.51 29.15 57.45
C THR A 189 9.10 30.42 58.10
N LEU A 190 9.34 31.46 57.27
CA LEU A 190 9.32 32.96 57.45
C LEU A 190 10.17 33.61 58.59
N PRO A 191 10.60 34.91 58.54
CA PRO A 191 10.12 36.02 57.70
C PRO A 191 11.21 36.96 57.07
N GLU A 192 10.70 37.86 56.24
CA GLU A 192 11.25 39.12 55.70
C GLU A 192 12.10 39.93 56.69
N VAL A 193 13.39 40.14 56.39
CA VAL A 193 14.25 41.17 57.01
C VAL A 193 15.22 41.72 55.95
N ASP A 194 15.16 43.03 55.76
CA ASP A 194 16.14 43.86 55.06
C ASP A 194 17.57 43.61 55.55
N LEU A 195 18.47 43.20 54.64
CA LEU A 195 19.91 43.37 54.83
C LEU A 195 20.61 43.76 53.52
N GLN A 196 20.89 45.04 53.39
CA GLN A 196 22.01 45.54 52.58
C GLN A 196 23.33 45.08 53.24
N CYS A 197 24.19 44.38 52.49
CA CYS A 197 25.60 44.76 52.25
C CYS A 197 26.42 43.64 51.59
N SER A 198 27.40 44.08 50.79
CA SER A 198 28.69 43.42 50.51
C SER A 198 28.81 42.49 49.29
N GLY A 199 29.09 43.10 48.15
CA GLY A 199 30.43 42.98 47.53
C GLY A 199 30.81 41.72 46.74
N ASP A 200 30.25 40.53 46.98
CA ASP A 200 30.84 39.29 46.41
C ASP A 200 29.85 38.16 46.00
N ASP A 201 28.61 38.51 45.64
CA ASP A 201 27.55 37.52 45.28
C ASP A 201 27.31 37.33 43.76
N LYS A 202 28.19 37.86 42.90
CA LYS A 202 28.06 37.69 41.44
C LYS A 202 28.09 36.23 40.95
N PRO A 203 28.84 35.27 41.53
CA PRO A 203 28.83 33.90 41.03
C PRO A 203 27.58 33.11 41.49
N LYS A 204 27.08 33.35 42.71
CA LYS A 204 25.91 32.63 43.26
C LYS A 204 24.60 33.07 42.62
N GLY A 205 24.44 34.37 42.32
CA GLY A 205 23.28 34.87 41.59
C GLY A 205 23.17 34.32 40.18
N ARG A 206 24.30 34.16 39.48
CA ARG A 206 24.33 33.51 38.15
C ARG A 206 23.96 32.03 38.21
N MET A 207 24.45 31.31 39.22
CA MET A 207 24.15 29.89 39.39
C MET A 207 22.68 29.64 39.78
N LEU A 208 22.08 30.52 40.59
CA LEU A 208 20.64 30.46 40.91
C LEU A 208 19.78 30.77 39.68
N GLN A 209 20.17 31.75 38.86
CA GLN A 209 19.46 32.10 37.64
C GLN A 209 19.56 31.00 36.57
N GLU A 210 20.66 30.26 36.54
CA GLU A 210 20.85 29.09 35.68
C GLU A 210 19.98 27.91 36.13
N LEU A 211 19.93 27.63 37.43
CA LEU A 211 19.04 26.62 38.00
C LEU A 211 17.55 26.97 37.83
N GLU A 212 17.18 28.24 37.95
CA GLU A 212 15.80 28.71 37.74
C GLU A 212 15.38 28.48 36.28
N ARG A 213 16.26 28.82 35.33
CA ARG A 213 16.04 28.54 33.90
C ARG A 213 15.96 27.04 33.60
N ASP A 214 16.78 26.22 34.24
CA ASP A 214 16.75 24.76 34.07
C ASP A 214 15.45 24.15 34.62
N VAL A 215 14.94 24.68 35.75
CA VAL A 215 13.65 24.26 36.33
C VAL A 215 12.48 24.71 35.46
N GLU A 216 12.52 25.92 34.92
CA GLU A 216 11.54 26.43 33.96
C GLU A 216 11.53 25.59 32.68
N GLU A 217 12.72 25.22 32.17
CA GLU A 217 12.86 24.35 31.01
C GLU A 217 12.35 22.92 31.31
N ALA A 218 12.65 22.37 32.47
CA ALA A 218 12.13 21.07 32.90
C ALA A 218 10.61 21.09 33.05
N SER A 219 10.04 22.17 33.60
CA SER A 219 8.60 22.38 33.72
C SER A 219 7.92 22.50 32.35
N ALA A 220 8.56 23.20 31.40
CA ALA A 220 8.10 23.31 30.02
C ALA A 220 8.12 21.93 29.32
N ARG A 221 9.22 21.17 29.46
CA ARG A 221 9.34 19.80 28.92
C ARG A 221 8.30 18.85 29.52
N LEU A 222 8.05 18.94 30.82
CA LEU A 222 7.02 18.14 31.50
C LEU A 222 5.61 18.50 31.01
N THR A 223 5.34 19.79 30.82
CA THR A 223 4.06 20.27 30.27
C THR A 223 3.85 19.77 28.84
N MET A 224 4.90 19.74 28.03
CA MET A 224 4.86 19.17 26.68
C MET A 224 4.62 17.65 26.72
N ALA A 225 5.30 16.92 27.60
CA ALA A 225 5.06 15.49 27.78
C ALA A 225 3.61 15.19 28.22
N HIS A 226 3.04 15.96 29.14
CA HIS A 226 1.64 15.81 29.55
C HIS A 226 0.63 16.19 28.46
N LYS A 227 0.99 17.07 27.53
CA LYS A 227 0.17 17.35 26.34
C LYS A 227 0.24 16.18 25.36
N GLU A 228 1.44 15.62 25.16
CA GLU A 228 1.64 14.50 24.25
C GLU A 228 0.97 13.22 24.75
N ILE A 229 1.07 12.92 26.05
CA ILE A 229 0.35 11.79 26.66
C ILE A 229 -1.16 11.93 26.44
N ARG A 230 -1.73 13.12 26.65
CA ARG A 230 -3.16 13.35 26.40
C ARG A 230 -3.51 13.17 24.93
N ARG A 231 -2.72 13.73 24.01
CA ARG A 231 -2.92 13.57 22.57
C ARG A 231 -2.92 12.09 22.17
N LEU A 232 -1.96 11.31 22.67
CA LEU A 232 -1.87 9.87 22.41
C LEU A 232 -3.03 9.09 23.03
N THR A 233 -3.50 9.48 24.23
CA THR A 233 -4.70 8.89 24.83
C THR A 233 -5.95 9.17 24.00
N ASP A 234 -6.14 10.41 23.54
CA ASP A 234 -7.27 10.80 22.70
C ASP A 234 -7.24 10.05 21.35
N GLU A 235 -6.05 9.87 20.76
CA GLU A 235 -5.86 9.07 19.54
C GLU A 235 -6.19 7.58 19.78
N LEU A 236 -5.76 7.02 20.91
CA LEU A 236 -6.06 5.63 21.27
C LEU A 236 -7.56 5.42 21.51
N GLU A 237 -8.23 6.36 22.19
CA GLU A 237 -9.68 6.31 22.38
C GLU A 237 -10.44 6.46 21.05
N SER A 238 -9.99 7.33 20.15
CA SER A 238 -10.53 7.44 18.79
C SER A 238 -10.35 6.15 17.98
N ALA A 239 -9.18 5.51 18.07
CA ALA A 239 -8.91 4.22 17.44
C ALA A 239 -9.81 3.11 18.01
N HIS A 240 -10.05 3.07 19.31
CA HIS A 240 -10.98 2.11 19.91
C HIS A 240 -12.44 2.37 19.53
N LEU A 241 -12.87 3.63 19.44
CA LEU A 241 -14.23 3.98 19.01
C LEU A 241 -14.47 3.61 17.55
N THR A 242 -13.48 3.84 16.68
CA THR A 242 -13.55 3.42 15.27
C THR A 242 -13.55 1.90 15.16
N GLN A 243 -12.69 1.19 15.88
CA GLN A 243 -12.72 -0.28 15.92
C GLN A 243 -14.09 -0.81 16.38
N LYS A 244 -14.65 -0.25 17.45
CA LYS A 244 -15.96 -0.65 17.96
C LYS A 244 -17.11 -0.33 17.00
N ALA A 245 -16.95 0.71 16.18
CA ALA A 245 -17.92 1.08 15.16
C ALA A 245 -17.94 0.08 13.99
N TYR A 246 -16.80 -0.54 13.64
CA TYR A 246 -16.68 -1.50 12.53
C TYR A 246 -16.78 -2.98 12.95
N GLU A 247 -16.76 -3.27 14.26
CA GLU A 247 -16.95 -4.61 14.81
C GLU A 247 -18.27 -5.30 14.40
N PRO A 248 -19.45 -4.63 14.35
CA PRO A 248 -20.68 -5.30 13.95
C PRO A 248 -20.70 -5.68 12.46
N GLU A 249 -20.17 -4.83 11.57
CA GLU A 249 -20.04 -5.15 10.14
C GLU A 249 -19.06 -6.31 9.92
N LEU A 250 -17.98 -6.37 10.73
CA LEU A 250 -17.06 -7.50 10.70
C LEU A 250 -17.73 -8.80 11.14
N GLN A 251 -18.58 -8.76 12.17
CA GLN A 251 -19.35 -9.93 12.62
C GLN A 251 -20.41 -10.35 11.60
N GLU A 252 -21.09 -9.40 10.97
CA GLU A 252 -22.05 -9.69 9.89
C GLU A 252 -21.36 -10.36 8.70
N ALA A 253 -20.21 -9.83 8.27
CA ALA A 253 -19.40 -10.43 7.22
C ALA A 253 -18.90 -11.84 7.61
N GLN A 254 -18.55 -12.08 8.88
CA GLN A 254 -18.19 -13.42 9.36
C GLN A 254 -19.37 -14.40 9.27
N MET A 255 -20.56 -13.98 9.66
CA MET A 255 -21.78 -14.79 9.56
C MET A 255 -22.14 -15.10 8.10
N GLU A 256 -21.98 -14.15 7.19
CA GLU A 256 -22.19 -14.36 5.75
C GLU A 256 -21.18 -15.35 5.17
N VAL A 257 -19.91 -15.25 5.56
CA VAL A 257 -18.87 -16.22 5.18
C VAL A 257 -19.22 -17.62 5.68
N GLU A 258 -19.72 -17.77 6.91
CA GLU A 258 -20.19 -19.06 7.40
C GLU A 258 -21.39 -19.58 6.61
N HIS A 259 -22.37 -18.73 6.30
CA HIS A 259 -23.52 -19.10 5.49
C HIS A 259 -23.11 -19.58 4.08
N LEU A 260 -22.23 -18.84 3.41
CA LEU A 260 -21.69 -19.21 2.10
C LEU A 260 -20.89 -20.52 2.16
N ARG A 261 -20.14 -20.77 3.24
CA ARG A 261 -19.45 -22.05 3.45
C ARG A 261 -20.44 -23.22 3.52
N HIS A 262 -21.57 -23.05 4.19
CA HIS A 262 -22.63 -24.07 4.25
C HIS A 262 -23.28 -24.30 2.88
N GLU A 263 -23.56 -23.24 2.11
CA GLU A 263 -24.17 -23.41 0.78
C GLU A 263 -23.18 -24.05 -0.21
N VAL A 264 -21.90 -23.69 -0.17
CA VAL A 264 -20.85 -24.35 -0.96
C VAL A 264 -20.76 -25.84 -0.61
N GLU A 265 -20.84 -26.20 0.67
CA GLU A 265 -20.82 -27.59 1.11
C GLU A 265 -22.05 -28.37 0.61
N LYS A 266 -23.23 -27.75 0.61
CA LYS A 266 -24.46 -28.32 0.05
C LYS A 266 -24.36 -28.51 -1.47
N LEU A 267 -23.83 -27.52 -2.19
CA LEU A 267 -23.59 -27.61 -3.64
C LEU A 267 -22.60 -28.74 -3.97
N LYS A 268 -21.49 -28.85 -3.22
CA LYS A 268 -20.53 -29.96 -3.37
C LYS A 268 -21.20 -31.32 -3.21
N ARG A 269 -22.11 -31.48 -2.24
CA ARG A 269 -22.85 -32.74 -2.05
C ARG A 269 -23.76 -33.06 -3.24
N CYS A 270 -24.43 -32.05 -3.79
CA CYS A 270 -25.24 -32.20 -5.01
C CYS A 270 -24.38 -32.60 -6.22
N GLU A 271 -23.29 -31.89 -6.48
CA GLU A 271 -22.35 -32.20 -7.57
C GLU A 271 -21.76 -33.61 -7.44
N VAL A 272 -21.33 -34.01 -6.24
CA VAL A 272 -20.84 -35.37 -5.98
C VAL A 272 -21.92 -36.43 -6.23
N ALA A 273 -23.17 -36.14 -5.90
CA ALA A 273 -24.28 -37.05 -6.17
C ALA A 273 -24.58 -37.18 -7.67
N GLU A 274 -24.52 -36.08 -8.43
CA GLU A 274 -24.66 -36.09 -9.88
C GLU A 274 -23.49 -36.82 -10.56
N LEU A 275 -22.26 -36.57 -10.13
CA LEU A 275 -21.06 -37.28 -10.61
C LEU A 275 -21.14 -38.80 -10.30
N ARG A 276 -21.73 -39.19 -9.19
CA ARG A 276 -21.97 -40.62 -8.90
C ARG A 276 -22.96 -41.22 -9.88
N LYS A 277 -24.07 -40.54 -10.16
CA LYS A 277 -25.07 -41.01 -11.14
C LYS A 277 -24.49 -41.12 -12.55
N THR A 278 -23.65 -40.17 -12.97
CA THR A 278 -23.00 -40.24 -14.28
C THR A 278 -21.96 -41.35 -14.35
N LYS A 279 -21.19 -41.59 -13.28
CA LYS A 279 -20.30 -42.76 -13.19
C LYS A 279 -21.06 -44.08 -13.28
N GLU A 280 -22.15 -44.25 -12.55
CA GLU A 280 -22.99 -45.46 -12.62
C GLU A 280 -23.59 -45.66 -14.02
N MET A 281 -23.97 -44.58 -14.71
CA MET A 281 -24.43 -44.67 -16.10
C MET A 281 -23.30 -45.05 -17.05
N ASN A 282 -22.10 -44.47 -16.88
CA ASN A 282 -20.94 -44.81 -17.69
C ASN A 282 -20.50 -46.27 -17.47
N GLU A 283 -20.52 -46.77 -16.24
CA GLU A 283 -20.22 -48.18 -15.92
C GLU A 283 -21.19 -49.12 -16.64
N LYS A 284 -22.50 -48.82 -16.61
CA LYS A 284 -23.52 -49.59 -17.38
C LYS A 284 -23.24 -49.57 -18.88
N GLN A 285 -22.88 -48.40 -19.42
CA GLN A 285 -22.52 -48.28 -20.84
C GLN A 285 -21.23 -49.03 -21.17
N GLU A 286 -20.25 -49.07 -20.26
CA GLU A 286 -19.03 -49.85 -20.41
C GLU A 286 -19.29 -51.36 -20.39
N GLU A 287 -20.20 -51.84 -19.53
CA GLU A 287 -20.68 -53.22 -19.52
C GLU A 287 -21.37 -53.58 -20.84
N GLU A 288 -22.28 -52.72 -21.33
CA GLU A 288 -22.92 -52.89 -22.64
C GLU A 288 -21.89 -52.91 -23.78
N LEU A 289 -20.91 -52.00 -23.76
CA LEU A 289 -19.83 -51.97 -24.75
C LEU A 289 -18.96 -53.23 -24.68
N CYS A 290 -18.69 -53.77 -23.48
CA CYS A 290 -17.98 -55.03 -23.30
C CYS A 290 -18.79 -56.19 -23.89
N HIS A 291 -20.08 -56.29 -23.57
CA HIS A 291 -20.97 -57.31 -24.13
C HIS A 291 -21.10 -57.21 -25.65
N LEU A 292 -21.18 -55.99 -26.21
CA LEU A 292 -21.19 -55.77 -27.66
C LEU A 292 -19.86 -56.16 -28.28
N ARG A 293 -18.72 -55.80 -27.66
CA ARG A 293 -17.38 -56.22 -28.13
C ARG A 293 -17.22 -57.74 -28.09
N GLU A 294 -17.70 -58.41 -27.07
CA GLU A 294 -17.70 -59.88 -26.97
C GLU A 294 -18.58 -60.52 -28.03
N THR A 295 -19.75 -59.94 -28.28
CA THR A 295 -20.68 -60.44 -29.30
C THR A 295 -20.12 -60.23 -30.70
N VAL A 296 -19.51 -59.06 -30.98
CA VAL A 296 -18.77 -58.81 -32.23
C VAL A 296 -17.59 -59.77 -32.36
N LYS A 297 -16.84 -60.05 -31.28
CA LYS A 297 -15.76 -61.05 -31.31
C LYS A 297 -16.28 -62.45 -31.59
N ARG A 298 -17.43 -62.85 -31.01
CA ARG A 298 -18.07 -64.15 -31.32
C ARG A 298 -18.52 -64.21 -32.77
N LEU A 299 -19.20 -63.19 -33.28
CA LEU A 299 -19.63 -63.09 -34.67
C LEU A 299 -18.44 -63.03 -35.64
N GLN A 300 -17.35 -62.35 -35.25
CA GLN A 300 -16.09 -62.36 -36.01
C GLN A 300 -15.40 -63.72 -35.95
N ALA A 301 -15.44 -64.43 -34.82
CA ALA A 301 -14.92 -65.77 -34.70
C ALA A 301 -15.75 -66.77 -35.52
N GLU A 302 -17.08 -66.64 -35.55
CA GLU A 302 -17.99 -67.38 -36.44
C GLU A 302 -17.68 -67.06 -37.90
N ARG A 303 -17.53 -65.77 -38.26
CA ARG A 303 -17.13 -65.35 -39.62
C ARG A 303 -15.73 -65.85 -40.01
N VAL A 304 -14.77 -65.87 -39.07
CA VAL A 304 -13.42 -66.40 -39.29
C VAL A 304 -13.44 -67.94 -39.33
N HIS A 305 -14.34 -68.59 -38.61
CA HIS A 305 -14.56 -70.04 -38.67
C HIS A 305 -15.23 -70.43 -40.00
N GLU A 306 -16.15 -69.60 -40.51
CA GLU A 306 -16.71 -69.71 -41.87
C GLU A 306 -15.67 -69.39 -42.94
N MET A 307 -14.71 -68.50 -42.65
CA MET A 307 -13.64 -68.10 -43.58
C MET A 307 -12.35 -68.93 -43.45
N LYS A 308 -12.30 -69.92 -42.54
CA LYS A 308 -11.18 -70.87 -42.35
C LYS A 308 -11.30 -72.16 -43.17
N GLU A 309 -12.26 -72.25 -44.08
CA GLU A 309 -12.18 -73.16 -45.24
C GLU A 309 -11.32 -72.57 -46.39
N ALA A 310 -10.13 -72.04 -46.08
CA ALA A 310 -9.08 -71.75 -47.07
C ALA A 310 -7.73 -71.47 -46.38
N PRO A 311 -6.61 -72.09 -46.81
CA PRO A 311 -5.33 -71.97 -46.10
C PRO A 311 -4.35 -70.96 -46.74
N ASP A 312 -3.52 -70.36 -45.87
CA ASP A 312 -2.05 -70.32 -45.93
C ASP A 312 -1.30 -68.97 -46.09
N SER A 313 -0.08 -68.97 -45.48
CA SER A 313 1.16 -68.20 -45.75
C SER A 313 1.39 -66.88 -44.95
N THR A 314 2.30 -66.84 -43.93
CA THR A 314 3.77 -66.49 -43.92
C THR A 314 4.09 -65.00 -44.24
N VAL A 315 5.04 -64.21 -43.68
CA VAL A 315 6.33 -64.45 -42.99
C VAL A 315 6.92 -63.10 -42.46
N THR A 316 7.50 -63.13 -41.24
CA THR A 316 8.70 -62.47 -40.61
C THR A 316 9.16 -60.98 -40.73
N PRO A 317 9.94 -60.48 -39.73
CA PRO A 317 10.35 -59.08 -39.51
C PRO A 317 11.84 -58.77 -39.83
N SER A 318 12.23 -57.47 -39.92
CA SER A 318 13.63 -57.05 -40.13
C SER A 318 14.12 -56.02 -39.10
N LYS A 319 15.35 -56.24 -38.62
CA LYS A 319 16.13 -55.51 -37.59
C LYS A 319 17.13 -54.52 -38.21
N GLY A 320 17.56 -53.54 -37.40
CA GLY A 320 18.93 -52.98 -37.40
C GLY A 320 18.95 -51.48 -37.13
N LYS A 321 19.94 -50.85 -36.48
CA LYS A 321 21.21 -51.21 -35.80
C LYS A 321 21.60 -49.95 -34.98
N LYS A 322 22.22 -50.09 -33.79
CA LYS A 322 23.02 -49.05 -33.11
C LYS A 322 24.49 -49.16 -33.58
N PRO A 323 25.33 -48.09 -33.53
CA PRO A 323 26.21 -47.92 -32.35
C PRO A 323 26.69 -46.47 -32.06
N GLN A 324 26.86 -46.11 -30.77
CA GLN A 324 27.91 -45.17 -30.30
C GLN A 324 27.97 -45.24 -28.76
N GLU A 325 28.87 -46.04 -28.19
CA GLU A 325 28.69 -46.65 -26.86
C GLU A 325 29.46 -45.99 -25.70
N GLU A 326 30.27 -44.94 -25.92
CA GLU A 326 31.15 -44.40 -24.85
C GLU A 326 30.73 -43.03 -24.26
N ASP A 327 29.92 -42.24 -24.97
CA ASP A 327 29.33 -40.98 -24.43
C ASP A 327 27.93 -41.21 -23.80
N ILE A 328 27.39 -42.41 -24.00
CA ILE A 328 26.13 -42.88 -23.40
C ILE A 328 26.36 -43.22 -21.93
N HIS A 329 27.53 -43.73 -21.53
CA HIS A 329 27.72 -44.27 -20.18
C HIS A 329 27.67 -43.22 -19.06
N LYS A 330 28.09 -41.97 -19.31
CA LYS A 330 28.04 -40.91 -18.30
C LYS A 330 26.63 -40.30 -18.17
N ARG A 331 25.97 -40.05 -19.31
CA ARG A 331 24.53 -39.72 -19.35
C ARG A 331 23.65 -40.84 -18.79
N CYS A 332 24.01 -42.10 -19.01
CA CYS A 332 23.27 -43.25 -18.50
C CYS A 332 23.41 -43.39 -16.98
N LEU A 333 24.54 -43.00 -16.39
CA LEU A 333 24.69 -42.98 -14.94
C LEU A 333 23.86 -41.86 -14.32
N ASP A 334 23.91 -40.65 -14.89
CA ASP A 334 23.08 -39.52 -14.43
C ASP A 334 21.58 -39.81 -14.63
N GLU A 335 21.17 -40.35 -15.78
CA GLU A 335 19.79 -40.82 -16.03
C GLU A 335 19.39 -41.97 -15.11
N MET A 336 20.31 -42.87 -14.76
CA MET A 336 20.01 -43.98 -13.84
C MET A 336 19.88 -43.48 -12.40
N GLN A 337 20.61 -42.42 -12.04
CA GLN A 337 20.54 -41.76 -10.75
C GLN A 337 19.29 -40.88 -10.63
N GLU A 338 18.90 -40.17 -11.69
CA GLU A 338 17.60 -39.49 -11.81
C GLU A 338 16.44 -40.49 -11.81
N ARG A 339 16.56 -41.63 -12.51
CA ARG A 339 15.56 -42.71 -12.46
C ARG A 339 15.46 -43.34 -11.08
N LEU A 340 16.56 -43.45 -10.35
CA LEU A 340 16.55 -43.91 -8.95
C LEU A 340 15.85 -42.92 -8.03
N HIS A 341 16.09 -41.62 -8.20
CA HIS A 341 15.38 -40.58 -7.45
C HIS A 341 13.89 -40.55 -7.83
N MET A 342 13.56 -40.57 -9.12
CA MET A 342 12.17 -40.68 -9.57
C MET A 342 11.48 -41.95 -9.07
N LEU A 343 12.19 -43.09 -9.00
CA LEU A 343 11.67 -44.33 -8.43
C LEU A 343 11.46 -44.21 -6.92
N GLN A 344 12.34 -43.53 -6.19
CA GLN A 344 12.16 -43.24 -4.77
C GLN A 344 10.96 -42.32 -4.53
N ASP A 345 10.82 -41.27 -5.34
CA ASP A 345 9.68 -40.35 -5.30
C ASP A 345 8.37 -41.06 -5.67
N LEU A 346 8.37 -41.89 -6.72
CA LEU A 346 7.24 -42.74 -7.10
C LEU A 346 6.88 -43.73 -5.99
N THR A 347 7.88 -44.32 -5.32
CA THR A 347 7.64 -45.24 -4.20
C THR A 347 7.04 -44.48 -3.02
N GLN A 348 7.50 -43.26 -2.72
CA GLN A 348 6.97 -42.41 -1.66
C GLN A 348 5.54 -41.94 -1.97
N VAL A 349 5.26 -41.54 -3.21
CA VAL A 349 3.91 -41.17 -3.67
C VAL A 349 2.98 -42.39 -3.63
N THR A 350 3.45 -43.56 -4.05
CA THR A 350 2.67 -44.80 -3.98
C THR A 350 2.34 -45.17 -2.54
N LEU A 351 3.26 -44.95 -1.60
CA LEU A 351 3.04 -45.23 -0.17
C LEU A 351 2.07 -44.23 0.46
N LYS A 352 2.15 -42.95 0.09
CA LYS A 352 1.16 -41.92 0.49
C LYS A 352 -0.23 -42.22 -0.06
N LEU A 353 -0.34 -42.52 -1.36
CA LEU A 353 -1.61 -42.92 -1.97
C LEU A 353 -2.19 -44.17 -1.31
N ARG A 354 -1.36 -45.15 -0.95
CA ARG A 354 -1.81 -46.35 -0.23
C ARG A 354 -2.39 -46.02 1.15
N MET A 355 -1.75 -45.14 1.90
CA MET A 355 -2.28 -44.66 3.18
C MET A 355 -3.58 -43.88 3.00
N GLU A 356 -3.67 -43.03 1.97
CA GLU A 356 -4.90 -42.30 1.64
C GLU A 356 -6.04 -43.26 1.27
N PHE A 357 -5.77 -44.29 0.46
CA PHE A 357 -6.74 -45.33 0.13
C PHE A 357 -7.21 -46.12 1.37
N GLU A 358 -6.32 -46.41 2.32
CA GLU A 358 -6.69 -47.05 3.59
C GLU A 358 -7.57 -46.12 4.45
N THR A 359 -7.22 -44.84 4.57
CA THR A 359 -8.05 -43.88 5.32
C THR A 359 -9.42 -43.65 4.68
N GLU A 360 -9.48 -43.63 3.35
CA GLU A 360 -10.73 -43.50 2.60
C GLU A 360 -11.58 -44.78 2.72
N ALA A 361 -10.97 -45.97 2.74
CA ALA A 361 -11.67 -47.23 3.01
C ALA A 361 -12.24 -47.28 4.43
N ASP A 362 -11.55 -46.72 5.42
CA ASP A 362 -12.04 -46.59 6.79
C ASP A 362 -13.20 -45.60 6.92
N LEU A 363 -13.14 -44.47 6.22
CA LEU A 363 -14.25 -43.51 6.16
C LEU A 363 -15.48 -44.13 5.48
N ARG A 364 -15.29 -44.90 4.40
CA ARG A 364 -16.39 -45.63 3.75
C ARG A 364 -17.02 -46.69 4.64
N ARG A 365 -16.23 -47.39 5.47
CA ARG A 365 -16.77 -48.32 6.47
C ARG A 365 -17.63 -47.60 7.52
N ARG A 366 -17.14 -46.49 8.09
CA ARG A 366 -17.92 -45.70 9.07
C ARG A 366 -19.22 -45.17 8.47
N ALA A 367 -19.17 -44.66 7.25
CA ALA A 367 -20.37 -44.19 6.55
C ALA A 367 -21.38 -45.33 6.27
N ALA A 368 -20.89 -46.55 5.99
CA ALA A 368 -21.75 -47.73 5.82
C ALA A 368 -22.39 -48.16 7.14
N ASP A 369 -21.63 -48.17 8.25
CA ASP A 369 -22.14 -48.50 9.58
C ASP A 369 -23.20 -47.48 10.05
N GLU A 370 -22.97 -46.19 9.82
CA GLU A 370 -23.95 -45.13 10.12
C GLU A 370 -25.21 -45.27 9.26
N CYS A 371 -25.07 -45.68 7.99
CA CYS A 371 -26.21 -45.96 7.11
C CYS A 371 -27.03 -47.17 7.60
N GLU A 372 -26.36 -48.24 8.05
CA GLU A 372 -27.03 -49.38 8.65
C GLU A 372 -27.76 -49.01 9.94
N GLU A 373 -27.16 -48.19 10.80
CA GLU A 373 -27.81 -47.74 12.03
C GLU A 373 -29.03 -46.86 11.76
N GLN A 374 -28.96 -45.97 10.76
CA GLN A 374 -30.11 -45.19 10.33
C GLN A 374 -31.21 -46.07 9.71
N LYS A 375 -30.84 -47.14 8.99
CA LYS A 375 -31.82 -48.14 8.51
C LYS A 375 -32.51 -48.84 9.67
N ARG A 376 -31.78 -49.24 10.73
CA ARG A 376 -32.38 -49.86 11.93
C ARG A 376 -33.37 -48.91 12.61
N LYS A 377 -32.99 -47.65 12.84
CA LYS A 377 -33.88 -46.62 13.42
C LYS A 377 -35.11 -46.38 12.56
N ARG A 378 -34.97 -46.37 11.24
CA ARG A 378 -36.10 -46.26 10.31
C ARG A 378 -37.03 -47.47 10.39
N THR A 379 -36.49 -48.69 10.43
CA THR A 379 -37.32 -49.91 10.57
C THR A 379 -38.06 -49.97 11.90
N GLU A 380 -37.45 -49.50 12.98
CA GLU A 380 -38.10 -49.40 14.30
C GLU A 380 -39.25 -48.36 14.28
N ALA A 381 -39.02 -47.20 13.65
CA ALA A 381 -40.06 -46.19 13.48
C ALA A 381 -41.22 -46.69 12.59
N GLU A 382 -40.91 -47.40 11.50
CA GLU A 382 -41.91 -48.02 10.63
C GLU A 382 -42.72 -49.10 11.36
N GLN A 383 -42.09 -49.89 12.24
CA GLN A 383 -42.80 -50.87 13.08
C GLN A 383 -43.75 -50.19 14.07
N LEU A 384 -43.31 -49.11 14.72
CA LEU A 384 -44.15 -48.35 15.64
C LEU A 384 -45.39 -47.77 14.94
N VAL A 385 -45.23 -47.25 13.71
CA VAL A 385 -46.35 -46.76 12.90
C VAL A 385 -47.33 -47.88 12.55
N ARG A 386 -46.85 -49.08 12.19
CA ARG A 386 -47.72 -50.24 11.94
C ARG A 386 -48.47 -50.66 13.19
N ASP A 387 -47.81 -50.66 14.34
CA ASP A 387 -48.45 -51.02 15.62
C ASP A 387 -49.56 -50.02 15.99
N PHE A 388 -49.34 -48.72 15.73
CA PHE A 388 -50.38 -47.70 15.87
C PHE A 388 -51.54 -47.90 14.89
N GLN A 389 -51.26 -48.21 13.62
CA GLN A 389 -52.31 -48.49 12.61
C GLN A 389 -53.15 -49.71 13.02
N ASN A 390 -52.52 -50.80 13.46
CA ASN A 390 -53.22 -52.00 13.94
C ASN A 390 -54.11 -51.71 15.16
N LEU A 391 -53.70 -50.80 16.03
CA LEU A 391 -54.49 -50.38 17.19
C LEU A 391 -55.74 -49.60 16.75
N CYS A 392 -55.59 -48.69 15.79
CA CYS A 392 -56.70 -47.94 15.20
C CYS A 392 -57.67 -48.86 14.45
N GLU A 393 -57.19 -49.87 13.73
CA GLU A 393 -58.04 -50.87 13.06
C GLU A 393 -58.84 -51.70 14.06
N LYS A 394 -58.22 -52.18 15.14
CA LYS A 394 -58.94 -52.89 16.22
C LYS A 394 -60.03 -52.03 16.83
N GLN A 395 -59.74 -50.76 17.11
CA GLN A 395 -60.73 -49.84 17.67
C GLN A 395 -61.90 -49.60 16.69
N ALA A 396 -61.64 -49.52 15.39
CA ALA A 396 -62.69 -49.41 14.38
C ALA A 396 -63.57 -50.66 14.29
N ASP A 397 -62.99 -51.86 14.42
CA ASP A 397 -63.73 -53.12 14.40
C ASP A 397 -64.55 -53.35 15.68
N ASP A 398 -64.08 -52.88 16.84
CA ASP A 398 -64.86 -52.86 18.08
C ASP A 398 -66.09 -51.94 17.96
N TYR A 399 -65.95 -50.77 17.32
CA TYR A 399 -67.12 -49.93 16.98
C TYR A 399 -68.06 -50.60 15.97
N ARG A 400 -67.50 -51.34 15.00
CA ARG A 400 -68.31 -52.04 13.98
C ARG A 400 -69.13 -53.18 14.58
N THR A 401 -68.56 -53.94 15.52
CA THR A 401 -69.24 -55.05 16.19
C THR A 401 -70.33 -54.57 17.15
N THR A 402 -70.09 -53.49 17.89
CA THR A 402 -71.10 -52.89 18.79
C THR A 402 -72.28 -52.27 18.02
N VAL A 403 -72.03 -51.63 16.87
CA VAL A 403 -73.10 -51.16 15.98
C VAL A 403 -73.87 -52.34 15.37
N GLY A 404 -73.18 -53.43 15.02
CA GLY A 404 -73.79 -54.65 14.51
C GLY A 404 -74.73 -55.33 15.51
N SER A 405 -74.35 -55.42 16.80
CA SER A 405 -75.22 -55.99 17.83
C SER A 405 -76.49 -55.17 18.06
N LEU A 406 -76.39 -53.82 18.04
CA LEU A 406 -77.55 -52.94 18.17
C LEU A 406 -78.49 -53.03 16.95
N GLN A 407 -77.95 -53.26 15.75
CA GLN A 407 -78.76 -53.47 14.54
C GLN A 407 -79.54 -54.79 14.55
N VAL A 408 -78.99 -55.85 15.15
CA VAL A 408 -79.70 -57.15 15.32
C VAL A 408 -80.82 -57.00 16.35
N GLU A 409 -80.59 -56.28 17.44
CA GLU A 409 -81.58 -56.03 18.50
C GLU A 409 -82.81 -55.23 17.98
N ILE A 410 -82.58 -54.25 17.10
CA ILE A 410 -83.64 -53.52 16.40
C ILE A 410 -84.45 -54.46 15.48
N ARG A 411 -83.78 -55.40 14.79
CA ARG A 411 -84.44 -56.35 13.89
C ARG A 411 -85.34 -57.34 14.64
N ASP A 412 -84.88 -57.85 15.77
CA ASP A 412 -85.65 -58.78 16.60
C ASP A 412 -86.88 -58.11 17.24
N LEU A 413 -86.79 -56.82 17.57
CA LEU A 413 -87.94 -56.03 18.03
C LEU A 413 -88.97 -55.80 16.91
N ILE A 414 -88.54 -55.64 15.66
CA ILE A 414 -89.42 -55.50 14.48
C ILE A 414 -90.17 -56.81 14.19
N THR A 415 -89.48 -57.96 14.26
CA THR A 415 -90.13 -59.27 14.03
C THR A 415 -91.13 -59.62 15.13
N LYS A 416 -90.87 -59.21 16.38
CA LYS A 416 -91.81 -59.39 17.52
C LYS A 416 -93.13 -58.64 17.33
N VAL A 417 -93.10 -57.47 16.67
CA VAL A 417 -94.29 -56.66 16.40
C VAL A 417 -95.13 -57.26 15.27
N GLY A 418 -94.51 -57.86 14.24
CA GLY A 418 -95.22 -58.55 13.15
C GLY A 418 -95.88 -59.87 13.55
N GLU A 419 -95.29 -60.62 14.47
CA GLU A 419 -95.89 -61.87 14.99
C GLU A 419 -97.16 -61.64 15.84
N LEU A 420 -97.27 -60.47 16.50
CA LEU A 420 -98.47 -60.10 17.28
C LEU A 420 -99.65 -59.65 16.40
N GLU A 421 -99.41 -59.19 15.17
CA GLU A 421 -100.47 -58.78 14.22
C GLU A 421 -101.06 -59.97 13.44
N THR A 422 -100.28 -61.03 13.21
CA THR A 422 -100.71 -62.24 12.48
C THR A 422 -101.56 -63.22 13.31
N GLN A 423 -101.51 -63.16 14.65
CA GLN A 423 -102.33 -64.01 15.54
C GLN A 423 -103.81 -63.60 15.68
N ALA A 424 -104.25 -62.50 15.04
CA ALA A 424 -105.62 -61.98 15.14
C ALA A 424 -106.56 -62.37 13.97
N VAL A 425 -106.04 -62.89 12.85
CA VAL A 425 -106.84 -63.09 11.62
C VAL A 425 -107.23 -64.56 11.35
N GLU A 426 -106.63 -65.54 12.03
CA GLU A 426 -106.87 -66.97 11.76
C GLU A 426 -107.97 -67.66 12.61
N ARG A 427 -108.81 -66.92 13.37
CA ARG A 427 -109.88 -67.53 14.21
C ARG A 427 -111.31 -67.51 13.61
N GLN A 428 -111.52 -67.14 12.34
CA GLN A 428 -112.87 -66.85 11.84
C GLN A 428 -113.29 -67.50 10.50
N CYS A 429 -112.62 -68.53 9.98
CA CYS A 429 -112.98 -69.10 8.66
C CYS A 429 -113.22 -70.63 8.60
N ASP A 430 -113.59 -71.29 9.70
CA ASP A 430 -113.80 -72.76 9.72
C ASP A 430 -115.22 -73.24 10.10
N LYS A 431 -116.25 -72.37 10.08
CA LYS A 431 -117.60 -72.73 10.55
C LYS A 431 -118.74 -72.88 9.52
N HIS A 432 -118.55 -72.60 8.23
CA HIS A 432 -119.69 -72.51 7.30
C HIS A 432 -119.55 -73.27 5.97
N LEU A 433 -118.95 -74.46 5.96
CA LEU A 433 -118.84 -75.24 4.71
C LEU A 433 -119.23 -76.73 4.81
N LYS A 434 -120.13 -77.12 5.72
CA LYS A 434 -120.64 -78.51 5.83
C LYS A 434 -122.16 -78.61 6.00
N GLN A 435 -122.92 -78.00 5.09
CA GLN A 435 -124.38 -78.14 5.07
C GLN A 435 -124.95 -78.12 3.63
N VAL A 436 -124.32 -78.87 2.70
CA VAL A 436 -124.72 -78.92 1.27
C VAL A 436 -124.92 -80.38 0.79
N SER A 437 -125.39 -81.26 1.67
CA SER A 437 -125.61 -82.69 1.35
C SER A 437 -127.07 -83.15 1.46
N SER A 438 -128.04 -82.25 1.37
CA SER A 438 -129.47 -82.61 1.28
C SER A 438 -130.15 -82.06 0.01
N LEU A 439 -129.38 -82.02 -1.09
CA LEU A 439 -129.76 -81.47 -2.41
C LEU A 439 -130.08 -82.56 -3.45
N GLU A 440 -130.66 -83.70 -3.05
CA GLU A 440 -131.00 -84.76 -4.01
C GLU A 440 -132.51 -84.99 -4.21
N ASP A 441 -133.38 -84.61 -3.26
CA ASP A 441 -134.84 -84.87 -3.39
C ASP A 441 -135.70 -83.70 -3.91
N GLU A 442 -135.19 -82.46 -3.97
CA GLU A 442 -135.89 -81.35 -4.61
C GLU A 442 -135.53 -81.17 -6.10
N VAL A 443 -134.76 -82.11 -6.67
CA VAL A 443 -134.45 -82.24 -8.11
C VAL A 443 -135.71 -82.29 -9.00
N CYS A 444 -136.89 -82.58 -8.43
CA CYS A 444 -138.18 -82.48 -9.11
C CYS A 444 -138.87 -81.10 -9.00
N GLN A 445 -138.57 -80.28 -7.97
CA GLN A 445 -138.93 -78.85 -7.91
C GLN A 445 -137.93 -77.98 -8.73
N LEU A 446 -136.71 -78.48 -8.92
CA LEU A 446 -135.62 -77.86 -9.68
C LEU A 446 -135.93 -77.62 -11.16
N LYS A 447 -136.97 -78.22 -11.76
CA LYS A 447 -137.38 -77.93 -13.15
C LYS A 447 -138.22 -76.67 -13.32
N PHE A 448 -138.97 -76.25 -12.30
CA PHE A 448 -139.71 -74.97 -12.30
C PHE A 448 -138.80 -73.84 -11.81
N VAL A 449 -137.97 -74.14 -10.81
CA VAL A 449 -136.86 -73.29 -10.39
C VAL A 449 -135.88 -73.09 -11.55
N LEU A 450 -135.60 -74.05 -12.44
CA LEU A 450 -134.71 -73.86 -13.61
C LEU A 450 -135.12 -72.68 -14.52
N GLN A 451 -136.42 -72.41 -14.67
CA GLN A 451 -136.91 -71.32 -15.53
C GLN A 451 -136.83 -69.96 -14.83
N GLU A 452 -137.08 -69.92 -13.52
CA GLU A 452 -136.81 -68.76 -12.66
C GLU A 452 -135.30 -68.51 -12.53
N GLU A 453 -134.51 -69.58 -12.42
CA GLU A 453 -133.04 -69.61 -12.44
C GLU A 453 -132.50 -69.18 -13.80
N GLN A 454 -133.16 -69.43 -14.93
CA GLN A 454 -132.74 -68.86 -16.21
C GLN A 454 -132.93 -67.35 -16.28
N GLN A 455 -134.00 -66.81 -15.67
CA GLN A 455 -134.19 -65.36 -15.54
C GLN A 455 -133.22 -64.74 -14.51
N LYS A 456 -133.01 -65.41 -13.37
CA LYS A 456 -131.98 -65.06 -12.39
C LYS A 456 -130.59 -65.17 -12.99
N THR A 457 -130.29 -66.16 -13.83
CA THR A 457 -129.00 -66.34 -14.54
C THR A 457 -128.78 -65.23 -15.55
N ARG A 458 -129.82 -64.73 -16.24
CA ARG A 458 -129.70 -63.54 -17.09
C ARG A 458 -129.46 -62.27 -16.28
N GLN A 459 -130.14 -62.11 -15.14
CA GLN A 459 -129.89 -60.98 -14.22
C GLN A 459 -128.50 -61.08 -13.58
N LEU A 460 -128.07 -62.26 -13.13
CA LEU A 460 -126.73 -62.59 -12.64
C LEU A 460 -125.66 -62.40 -13.70
N SER A 461 -125.93 -62.77 -14.96
CA SER A 461 -125.02 -62.52 -16.08
C SER A 461 -124.91 -61.04 -16.37
N MET A 462 -125.98 -60.26 -16.21
CA MET A 462 -125.96 -58.81 -16.38
C MET A 462 -125.24 -58.12 -15.20
N THR A 463 -125.44 -58.58 -13.96
CA THR A 463 -124.68 -58.08 -12.79
C THR A 463 -123.21 -58.48 -12.87
N MET A 464 -122.89 -59.72 -13.24
CA MET A 464 -121.50 -60.17 -13.47
C MET A 464 -120.85 -59.40 -14.62
N GLN A 465 -121.57 -59.12 -15.71
CA GLN A 465 -121.04 -58.31 -16.81
C GLN A 465 -120.76 -56.87 -16.36
N MET A 466 -121.65 -56.28 -15.57
CA MET A 466 -121.46 -54.95 -15.00
C MET A 466 -120.31 -54.91 -13.98
N GLU A 467 -120.14 -55.97 -13.17
CA GLU A 467 -118.99 -56.15 -12.27
C GLU A 467 -117.68 -56.36 -13.05
N ILE A 468 -117.70 -57.09 -14.16
CA ILE A 468 -116.56 -57.25 -15.08
C ILE A 468 -116.21 -55.91 -15.72
N ASP A 469 -117.19 -55.14 -16.16
CA ASP A 469 -116.97 -53.83 -16.77
C ASP A 469 -116.49 -52.79 -15.73
N GLN A 470 -116.97 -52.86 -14.49
CA GLN A 470 -116.42 -52.08 -13.37
C GLN A 470 -114.98 -52.50 -13.04
N ALA A 471 -114.68 -53.81 -12.99
CA ALA A 471 -113.33 -54.31 -12.76
C ALA A 471 -112.38 -53.91 -13.91
N ARG A 472 -112.83 -53.98 -15.17
CA ARG A 472 -112.07 -53.52 -16.34
C ARG A 472 -111.83 -52.01 -16.30
N ALA A 473 -112.83 -51.21 -15.93
CA ALA A 473 -112.66 -49.77 -15.79
C ALA A 473 -111.66 -49.42 -14.66
N LEU A 474 -111.70 -50.15 -13.54
CA LEU A 474 -110.73 -50.01 -12.45
C LEU A 474 -109.31 -50.40 -12.88
N VAL A 475 -109.15 -51.53 -13.58
CA VAL A 475 -107.86 -51.97 -14.13
C VAL A 475 -107.32 -50.97 -15.15
N GLN A 476 -108.15 -50.48 -16.07
CA GLN A 476 -107.74 -49.44 -17.03
C GLN A 476 -107.35 -48.13 -16.33
N SER A 477 -108.08 -47.72 -15.29
CA SER A 477 -107.71 -46.56 -14.48
C SER A 477 -106.38 -46.75 -13.76
N GLN A 478 -106.15 -47.94 -13.18
CA GLN A 478 -104.88 -48.31 -12.54
C GLN A 478 -103.73 -48.38 -13.54
N ASP A 479 -103.94 -48.95 -14.73
CA ASP A 479 -102.93 -49.03 -15.79
C ASP A 479 -102.52 -47.63 -16.27
N VAL A 480 -103.49 -46.73 -16.48
CA VAL A 480 -103.19 -45.34 -16.85
C VAL A 480 -102.47 -44.61 -15.71
N GLN A 481 -102.81 -44.89 -14.44
CA GLN A 481 -102.07 -44.33 -13.31
C GLN A 481 -100.63 -44.84 -13.24
N LEU A 482 -100.42 -46.15 -13.40
CA LEU A 482 -99.08 -46.75 -13.45
C LEU A 482 -98.25 -46.22 -14.63
N GLN A 483 -98.87 -45.95 -15.77
CA GLN A 483 -98.21 -45.31 -16.91
C GLN A 483 -97.79 -43.87 -16.59
N ARG A 484 -98.64 -43.08 -15.94
CA ARG A 484 -98.27 -41.73 -15.46
C ARG A 484 -97.13 -41.78 -14.46
N ASP A 485 -97.22 -42.67 -13.47
CA ASP A 485 -96.17 -42.84 -12.46
C ASP A 485 -94.84 -43.27 -13.10
N ALA A 486 -94.87 -44.16 -14.10
CA ALA A 486 -93.68 -44.57 -14.86
C ALA A 486 -93.10 -43.44 -15.74
N GLU A 487 -93.95 -42.60 -16.32
CA GLU A 487 -93.53 -41.40 -17.06
C GLU A 487 -92.91 -40.35 -16.13
N GLU A 488 -93.49 -40.13 -14.96
CA GLU A 488 -92.95 -39.25 -13.92
C GLU A 488 -91.59 -39.75 -13.42
N GLN A 489 -91.45 -41.06 -13.17
CA GLN A 489 -90.16 -41.67 -12.84
C GLN A 489 -89.13 -41.45 -13.95
N ARG A 490 -89.50 -41.63 -15.22
CA ARG A 490 -88.59 -41.35 -16.35
C ARG A 490 -88.14 -39.89 -16.39
N ARG A 491 -89.06 -38.93 -16.20
CA ARG A 491 -88.71 -37.50 -16.12
C ARG A 491 -87.76 -37.22 -14.96
N MET A 492 -88.02 -37.79 -13.79
CA MET A 492 -87.12 -37.67 -12.63
C MET A 492 -85.73 -38.24 -12.91
N PHE A 493 -85.61 -39.35 -13.63
CA PHE A 493 -84.31 -39.90 -14.04
C PHE A 493 -83.58 -38.98 -15.03
N GLU A 494 -84.28 -38.42 -16.01
CA GLU A 494 -83.71 -37.45 -16.96
C GLU A 494 -83.22 -36.18 -16.23
N GLU A 495 -84.02 -35.63 -15.31
CA GLU A 495 -83.63 -34.48 -14.50
C GLU A 495 -82.41 -34.79 -13.60
N LEU A 496 -82.36 -35.97 -12.97
CA LEU A 496 -81.21 -36.40 -12.20
C LEU A 496 -79.95 -36.55 -13.07
N GLN A 497 -80.10 -37.06 -14.29
CA GLN A 497 -78.99 -37.19 -15.24
C GLN A 497 -78.48 -35.81 -15.68
N ASP A 498 -79.37 -34.85 -15.94
CA ASP A 498 -79.01 -33.48 -16.30
C ASP A 498 -78.32 -32.76 -15.13
N ILE A 499 -78.86 -32.90 -13.91
CA ILE A 499 -78.21 -32.39 -12.69
C ILE A 499 -76.82 -33.01 -12.53
N GLN A 500 -76.67 -34.31 -12.77
CA GLN A 500 -75.37 -34.98 -12.67
C GLN A 500 -74.37 -34.47 -13.73
N ASN A 501 -74.83 -34.21 -14.95
CA ASN A 501 -74.01 -33.60 -16.00
C ASN A 501 -73.55 -32.19 -15.59
N ILE A 502 -74.46 -31.34 -15.10
CA ILE A 502 -74.14 -29.99 -14.62
C ILE A 502 -73.16 -30.04 -13.43
N LEU A 503 -73.35 -30.97 -12.49
CA LEU A 503 -72.42 -31.17 -11.38
C LEU A 503 -71.03 -31.61 -11.86
N SER A 504 -70.95 -32.42 -12.91
CA SER A 504 -69.68 -32.85 -13.48
C SER A 504 -68.93 -31.69 -14.18
N THR A 505 -69.63 -30.85 -14.93
CA THR A 505 -69.03 -29.68 -15.61
C THR A 505 -68.60 -28.62 -14.61
N THR A 506 -69.46 -28.28 -13.64
CA THR A 506 -69.12 -27.32 -12.57
C THR A 506 -67.94 -27.81 -11.73
N LYS A 507 -67.86 -29.12 -11.43
CA LYS A 507 -66.68 -29.70 -10.77
C LYS A 507 -65.42 -29.54 -11.60
N GLN A 508 -65.49 -29.75 -12.91
CA GLN A 508 -64.33 -29.61 -13.80
C GLN A 508 -63.88 -28.15 -13.92
N GLU A 509 -64.82 -27.21 -14.01
CA GLU A 509 -64.55 -25.76 -14.01
C GLU A 509 -63.88 -25.33 -12.70
N LEU A 510 -64.43 -25.73 -11.56
CA LEU A 510 -63.86 -25.44 -10.24
C LEU A 510 -62.43 -25.99 -10.09
N LEU A 511 -62.17 -27.20 -10.61
CA LEU A 511 -60.81 -27.77 -10.65
C LEU A 511 -59.88 -26.97 -11.56
N SER A 512 -60.35 -26.52 -12.72
CA SER A 512 -59.57 -25.68 -13.62
C SER A 512 -59.23 -24.32 -13.01
N GLU A 513 -60.19 -23.71 -12.32
CA GLU A 513 -60.02 -22.43 -11.64
C GLU A 513 -59.11 -22.55 -10.42
N THR A 514 -59.21 -23.67 -9.68
CA THR A 514 -58.26 -23.99 -8.60
C THR A 514 -56.83 -24.11 -9.15
N ARG A 515 -56.63 -24.80 -10.28
CA ARG A 515 -55.31 -24.89 -10.93
C ARG A 515 -54.79 -23.52 -11.37
N ASN A 516 -55.64 -22.70 -12.00
CA ASN A 516 -55.26 -21.34 -12.42
C ASN A 516 -54.87 -20.48 -11.20
N ASN A 517 -55.64 -20.54 -10.12
CA ASN A 517 -55.33 -19.83 -8.88
C ASN A 517 -53.99 -20.29 -8.27
N THR A 518 -53.70 -21.59 -8.26
CA THR A 518 -52.39 -22.09 -7.80
C THR A 518 -51.24 -21.63 -8.68
N GLN A 519 -51.43 -21.56 -10.01
CA GLN A 519 -50.42 -21.02 -10.93
C GLN A 519 -50.19 -19.52 -10.71
N LEU A 520 -51.26 -18.75 -10.54
CA LEU A 520 -51.15 -17.32 -10.22
C LEU A 520 -50.44 -17.08 -8.88
N GLN A 521 -50.75 -17.87 -7.85
CA GLN A 521 -50.03 -17.82 -6.58
C GLN A 521 -48.54 -18.09 -6.74
N ASN A 522 -48.16 -19.13 -7.48
CA ASN A 522 -46.75 -19.43 -7.73
C ASN A 522 -46.05 -18.28 -8.49
N ASN A 523 -46.68 -17.72 -9.51
CA ASN A 523 -46.14 -16.59 -10.25
C ASN A 523 -45.97 -15.33 -9.38
N ILE A 524 -46.91 -15.09 -8.45
CA ILE A 524 -46.81 -14.00 -7.47
C ILE A 524 -45.62 -14.24 -6.54
N THR A 525 -45.47 -15.46 -6.00
CA THR A 525 -44.33 -15.77 -5.12
C THR A 525 -42.99 -15.66 -5.83
N ASP A 526 -42.91 -16.08 -7.11
CA ASP A 526 -41.69 -15.96 -7.90
C ASP A 526 -41.34 -14.48 -8.17
N ALA A 527 -42.35 -13.65 -8.46
CA ALA A 527 -42.17 -12.22 -8.64
C ALA A 527 -41.75 -11.51 -7.34
N GLU A 528 -42.31 -11.91 -6.20
CA GLU A 528 -41.91 -11.40 -4.88
C GLU A 528 -40.45 -11.76 -4.55
N GLN A 529 -40.03 -13.01 -4.85
CA GLN A 529 -38.65 -13.44 -4.66
C GLN A 529 -37.67 -12.66 -5.54
N GLU A 530 -38.00 -12.42 -6.81
CA GLU A 530 -37.16 -11.59 -7.68
C GLU A 530 -37.12 -10.13 -7.24
N ASN A 531 -38.24 -9.58 -6.74
CA ASN A 531 -38.24 -8.22 -6.19
C ASN A 531 -37.30 -8.12 -4.98
N LEU A 532 -37.31 -9.14 -4.10
CA LEU A 532 -36.39 -9.20 -2.96
C LEU A 532 -34.92 -9.28 -3.41
N ARG A 533 -34.62 -10.08 -4.44
CA ARG A 533 -33.26 -10.16 -5.01
C ARG A 533 -32.82 -8.83 -5.61
N LEU A 534 -33.69 -8.16 -6.35
CA LEU A 534 -33.40 -6.84 -6.90
C LEU A 534 -33.18 -5.81 -5.80
N GLN A 535 -33.96 -5.84 -4.72
CA GLN A 535 -33.76 -4.97 -3.56
C GLN A 535 -32.39 -5.18 -2.93
N LEU A 536 -32.02 -6.43 -2.64
CA LEU A 536 -30.68 -6.77 -2.11
C LEU A 536 -29.56 -6.30 -3.04
N ASN A 537 -29.68 -6.53 -4.34
CA ASN A 537 -28.70 -6.05 -5.32
C ASN A 537 -28.62 -4.52 -5.35
N THR A 538 -29.74 -3.81 -5.23
CA THR A 538 -29.71 -2.34 -5.16
C THR A 538 -29.10 -1.82 -3.86
N GLU A 539 -29.30 -2.52 -2.74
CA GLU A 539 -28.67 -2.23 -1.45
C GLU A 539 -27.14 -2.39 -1.55
N ASP A 540 -26.67 -3.52 -2.09
CA ASP A 540 -25.24 -3.79 -2.31
C ASP A 540 -24.60 -2.73 -3.22
N LEU A 541 -25.25 -2.40 -4.34
CA LEU A 541 -24.76 -1.34 -5.24
C LEU A 541 -24.72 0.03 -4.55
N ARG A 542 -25.68 0.35 -3.67
CA ARG A 542 -25.63 1.57 -2.86
C ARG A 542 -24.45 1.54 -1.89
N ASN A 543 -24.22 0.43 -1.20
CA ASN A 543 -23.12 0.28 -0.25
C ASN A 543 -21.74 0.37 -0.94
N ARG A 544 -21.62 -0.23 -2.12
CA ARG A 544 -20.40 -0.10 -2.94
C ARG A 544 -20.19 1.33 -3.44
N LEU A 545 -21.27 2.03 -3.81
CA LEU A 545 -21.20 3.43 -4.21
C LEU A 545 -20.80 4.33 -3.04
N THR A 546 -21.35 4.13 -1.84
CA THR A 546 -20.99 4.92 -0.65
C THR A 546 -19.57 4.66 -0.19
N SER A 547 -19.12 3.40 -0.18
CA SER A 547 -17.71 3.04 0.09
C SER A 547 -16.75 3.70 -0.90
N SER A 548 -17.03 3.61 -2.21
CA SER A 548 -16.22 4.29 -3.22
C SER A 548 -16.23 5.82 -3.06
N GLN A 549 -17.39 6.40 -2.72
CA GLN A 549 -17.48 7.84 -2.45
C GLN A 549 -16.61 8.24 -1.25
N GLN A 550 -16.64 7.48 -0.15
CA GLN A 550 -15.80 7.71 1.03
C GLN A 550 -14.31 7.59 0.69
N GLU A 551 -13.90 6.60 -0.11
CA GLU A 551 -12.52 6.48 -0.58
C GLU A 551 -12.09 7.69 -1.42
N THR A 552 -12.95 8.16 -2.33
CA THR A 552 -12.62 9.35 -3.13
C THR A 552 -12.50 10.61 -2.28
N ASP A 553 -13.32 10.75 -1.24
CA ASP A 553 -13.25 11.89 -0.34
C ASP A 553 -12.02 11.80 0.58
N ALA A 554 -11.65 10.61 1.06
CA ALA A 554 -10.40 10.37 1.77
C ALA A 554 -9.19 10.76 0.90
N LEU A 555 -9.11 10.27 -0.33
CA LEU A 555 -8.03 10.62 -1.28
C LEU A 555 -7.99 12.12 -1.60
N ARG A 556 -9.14 12.80 -1.70
CA ARG A 556 -9.20 14.26 -1.86
C ARG A 556 -8.60 14.97 -0.64
N THR A 557 -8.92 14.53 0.57
CA THR A 557 -8.34 15.12 1.79
C THR A 557 -6.83 14.88 1.89
N GLU A 558 -6.34 13.69 1.55
CA GLU A 558 -4.91 13.40 1.50
C GLU A 558 -4.19 14.26 0.48
N LEU A 559 -4.75 14.41 -0.72
CA LEU A 559 -4.21 15.30 -1.75
C LEU A 559 -4.14 16.75 -1.25
N GLN A 560 -5.17 17.22 -0.55
CA GLN A 560 -5.21 18.57 0.00
C GLN A 560 -4.16 18.78 1.10
N LEU A 561 -3.95 17.79 1.98
CA LEU A 561 -2.90 17.82 3.00
C LEU A 561 -1.50 17.81 2.36
N ALA A 562 -1.29 17.00 1.32
CA ALA A 562 -0.03 16.96 0.57
C ALA A 562 0.28 18.30 -0.09
N LEU A 563 -0.72 18.97 -0.68
CA LEU A 563 -0.58 20.31 -1.25
C LEU A 563 -0.20 21.35 -0.19
N VAL A 564 -0.85 21.33 0.98
CA VAL A 564 -0.50 22.24 2.09
C VAL A 564 0.93 22.01 2.59
N SER A 565 1.34 20.74 2.70
CA SER A 565 2.72 20.38 3.07
C SER A 565 3.74 20.89 2.05
N MET A 566 3.46 20.71 0.76
CA MET A 566 4.29 21.25 -0.33
C MET A 566 4.41 22.78 -0.28
N ASP A 567 3.30 23.48 -0.05
CA ASP A 567 3.30 24.94 0.09
C ASP A 567 4.09 25.40 1.32
N ALA A 568 4.02 24.66 2.42
CA ALA A 568 4.84 24.93 3.62
C ALA A 568 6.34 24.77 3.33
N GLU A 569 6.76 23.70 2.64
CA GLU A 569 8.16 23.52 2.24
C GLU A 569 8.63 24.56 1.23
N ARG A 570 7.77 24.94 0.28
CA ARG A 570 8.04 26.03 -0.66
C ARG A 570 8.24 27.37 0.07
N SER A 571 7.43 27.64 1.10
CA SER A 571 7.57 28.82 1.95
C SER A 571 8.91 28.81 2.70
N LYS A 572 9.25 27.69 3.38
CA LYS A 572 10.55 27.52 4.07
C LYS A 572 11.74 27.73 3.15
N TYR A 573 11.68 27.20 1.93
CA TYR A 573 12.73 27.42 0.92
C TYR A 573 12.83 28.90 0.53
N ASN A 574 11.70 29.56 0.29
CA ASN A 574 11.67 30.98 -0.06
C ASN A 574 12.23 31.85 1.07
N ASP A 575 11.90 31.54 2.33
CA ASP A 575 12.44 32.23 3.51
C ASP A 575 13.97 32.07 3.61
N LYS A 576 14.49 30.85 3.43
CA LYS A 576 15.94 30.60 3.37
C LYS A 576 16.60 31.40 2.24
N ARG A 577 15.99 31.43 1.05
CA ARG A 577 16.48 32.20 -0.10
C ARG A 577 16.52 33.70 0.20
N ILE A 578 15.46 34.26 0.80
CA ILE A 578 15.40 35.67 1.23
C ILE A 578 16.47 35.95 2.29
N TYR A 579 16.62 35.06 3.29
CA TYR A 579 17.64 35.18 4.32
C TYR A 579 19.05 35.27 3.73
N TYR A 580 19.42 34.37 2.82
CA TYR A 580 20.74 34.40 2.18
C TYR A 580 20.93 35.62 1.27
N LYS A 581 19.90 36.01 0.52
CA LYS A 581 19.93 37.26 -0.27
C LYS A 581 20.21 38.47 0.63
N ASN A 582 19.57 38.54 1.79
CA ASN A 582 19.77 39.61 2.76
C ASN A 582 21.17 39.55 3.41
N LYS A 583 21.66 38.36 3.77
CA LYS A 583 23.03 38.15 4.29
C LYS A 583 24.09 38.60 3.29
N LEU A 584 23.94 38.24 2.01
CA LEU A 584 24.79 38.71 0.91
C LEU A 584 24.72 40.23 0.74
N SER A 585 23.52 40.80 0.81
CA SER A 585 23.32 42.25 0.68
C SER A 585 24.00 43.02 1.82
N ARG A 586 23.93 42.51 3.06
CA ARG A 586 24.65 43.06 4.22
C ARG A 586 26.16 42.96 4.04
N ALA A 587 26.68 41.79 3.64
CA ALA A 587 28.11 41.62 3.39
C ALA A 587 28.60 42.58 2.29
N ARG A 588 27.88 42.67 1.17
CA ARG A 588 28.17 43.62 0.09
C ARG A 588 28.18 45.07 0.59
N GLY A 589 27.23 45.46 1.45
CA GLY A 589 27.20 46.79 2.05
C GLY A 589 28.40 47.08 2.94
N VAL A 590 28.90 46.11 3.72
CA VAL A 590 30.13 46.25 4.51
C VAL A 590 31.34 46.41 3.59
N TYR A 591 31.49 45.55 2.58
CA TYR A 591 32.58 45.65 1.62
C TYR A 591 32.61 47.01 0.91
N LEU A 592 31.46 47.49 0.44
CA LEU A 592 31.35 48.79 -0.23
C LEU A 592 31.75 49.96 0.68
N ARG A 593 31.39 49.92 1.96
CA ARG A 593 31.81 50.95 2.93
C ARG A 593 33.31 50.91 3.18
N GLU A 594 33.88 49.71 3.35
CA GLU A 594 35.31 49.52 3.58
C GLU A 594 36.12 49.96 2.36
N THR A 595 35.70 49.59 1.14
CA THR A 595 36.37 50.05 -0.09
C THR A 595 36.25 51.55 -0.24
N GLY A 596 35.08 52.14 0.01
CA GLY A 596 34.91 53.59 -0.03
C GLY A 596 35.79 54.33 0.98
N TRP A 597 35.93 53.79 2.20
CA TRP A 597 36.84 54.35 3.21
C TRP A 597 38.31 54.27 2.77
N ARG A 598 38.73 53.14 2.20
CA ARG A 598 40.09 52.96 1.66
C ARG A 598 40.36 53.91 0.50
N ASP A 599 39.40 54.08 -0.41
CA ASP A 599 39.54 54.99 -1.55
C ASP A 599 39.71 56.44 -1.09
N GLU A 600 38.92 56.90 -0.11
CA GLU A 600 39.10 58.22 0.47
C GLU A 600 40.45 58.35 1.20
N LYS A 601 40.87 57.33 1.95
CA LYS A 601 42.19 57.34 2.60
C LYS A 601 43.34 57.38 1.58
N ILE A 602 43.22 56.66 0.47
CA ILE A 602 44.18 56.69 -0.64
C ILE A 602 44.24 58.09 -1.23
N LYS A 603 43.10 58.72 -1.54
CA LYS A 603 43.05 60.10 -2.03
C LYS A 603 43.74 61.08 -1.09
N ASP A 604 43.53 60.93 0.22
CA ASP A 604 44.18 61.80 1.20
C ASP A 604 45.71 61.60 1.25
N LEU A 605 46.17 60.35 1.19
CA LEU A 605 47.60 60.03 1.08
C LEU A 605 48.21 60.54 -0.24
N GLU A 606 47.49 60.45 -1.35
CA GLU A 606 47.92 61.00 -2.64
C GLU A 606 48.10 62.52 -2.59
N LYS A 607 47.18 63.24 -1.92
CA LYS A 607 47.31 64.68 -1.67
C LYS A 607 48.54 64.98 -0.80
N GLU A 608 48.78 64.20 0.25
CA GLU A 608 49.95 64.36 1.13
C GLU A 608 51.26 64.12 0.37
N ILE A 609 51.34 63.06 -0.44
CA ILE A 609 52.48 62.78 -1.32
C ILE A 609 52.70 63.94 -2.29
N LEU A 610 51.65 64.51 -2.87
CA LEU A 610 51.77 65.66 -3.78
C LEU A 610 52.37 66.88 -3.07
N ILE A 611 51.95 67.16 -1.83
CA ILE A 611 52.50 68.25 -1.03
C ILE A 611 53.99 67.99 -0.72
N LEU A 612 54.32 66.78 -0.27
CA LEU A 612 55.71 66.39 0.03
C LEU A 612 56.61 66.50 -1.20
N ARG A 613 56.17 66.03 -2.38
CA ARG A 613 56.90 66.19 -3.64
C ARG A 613 57.15 67.65 -3.99
N LYS A 614 56.16 68.53 -3.83
CA LYS A 614 56.35 69.98 -4.06
C LYS A 614 57.34 70.59 -3.08
N GLN A 615 57.37 70.11 -1.84
CA GLN A 615 58.31 70.59 -0.84
C GLN A 615 59.74 70.09 -1.12
N GLU A 616 59.89 68.83 -1.53
CA GLU A 616 61.16 68.27 -2.00
C GLU A 616 61.68 68.99 -3.24
N GLU A 617 60.82 69.34 -4.20
CA GLU A 617 61.20 70.12 -5.37
C GLU A 617 61.73 71.51 -4.96
N LYS A 618 61.06 72.19 -4.02
CA LYS A 618 61.52 73.47 -3.47
C LYS A 618 62.86 73.35 -2.76
N THR A 619 63.06 72.33 -1.92
CA THR A 619 64.33 72.13 -1.21
C THR A 619 65.45 71.74 -2.18
N SER A 620 65.17 70.92 -3.19
CA SER A 620 66.11 70.59 -4.27
C SER A 620 66.54 71.84 -5.04
N ASN A 621 65.60 72.73 -5.40
CA ASN A 621 65.91 74.00 -6.05
C ASN A 621 66.73 74.94 -5.15
N MET A 622 66.38 75.04 -3.86
CA MET A 622 67.16 75.81 -2.90
C MET A 622 68.57 75.24 -2.73
N MET A 623 68.71 73.92 -2.67
CA MET A 623 70.01 73.25 -2.60
C MET A 623 70.84 73.56 -3.85
N LYS A 624 70.26 73.48 -5.06
CA LYS A 624 70.93 73.85 -6.32
C LYS A 624 71.42 75.31 -6.32
N MET A 625 70.59 76.23 -5.83
CA MET A 625 70.97 77.65 -5.70
C MET A 625 72.18 77.81 -4.76
N VAL A 626 72.10 77.24 -3.56
CA VAL A 626 73.19 77.29 -2.57
C VAL A 626 74.47 76.62 -3.10
N THR A 627 74.36 75.48 -3.78
CA THR A 627 75.53 74.82 -4.38
C THR A 627 76.16 75.68 -5.47
N SER A 628 75.36 76.31 -6.34
CA SER A 628 75.88 77.20 -7.39
C SER A 628 76.55 78.47 -6.82
N GLU A 629 75.99 79.02 -5.74
CA GLU A 629 76.59 80.17 -5.04
C GLU A 629 77.89 79.77 -4.35
N ASN A 630 77.91 78.62 -3.67
CA ASN A 630 79.14 78.07 -3.08
C ASN A 630 80.22 77.80 -4.15
N GLU A 631 79.85 77.26 -5.32
CA GLU A 631 80.79 77.08 -6.44
C GLU A 631 81.36 78.42 -6.93
N SER A 632 80.52 79.45 -7.07
CA SER A 632 80.94 80.81 -7.42
C SER A 632 81.87 81.44 -6.37
N LEU A 633 81.53 81.29 -5.08
CA LEU A 633 82.36 81.76 -3.98
C LEU A 633 83.70 81.02 -3.90
N LEU A 634 83.70 79.70 -4.10
CA LEU A 634 84.92 78.90 -4.18
C LEU A 634 85.78 79.33 -5.36
N GLN A 635 85.17 79.61 -6.52
CA GLN A 635 85.89 80.10 -7.69
C GLN A 635 86.53 81.46 -7.42
N LYS A 636 85.79 82.39 -6.83
CA LYS A 636 86.32 83.71 -6.43
C LYS A 636 87.43 83.59 -5.38
N ASN A 637 87.31 82.67 -4.43
CA ASN A 637 88.36 82.41 -3.46
C ASN A 637 89.63 81.87 -4.13
N ARG A 638 89.51 80.95 -5.10
CA ARG A 638 90.64 80.48 -5.93
C ARG A 638 91.30 81.63 -6.71
N GLU A 639 90.51 82.53 -7.30
CA GLU A 639 91.03 83.71 -8.01
C GLU A 639 91.77 84.67 -7.08
N LEU A 640 91.21 84.95 -5.90
CA LEU A 640 91.88 85.79 -4.89
C LEU A 640 93.18 85.16 -4.38
N LEU A 641 93.22 83.84 -4.19
CA LEU A 641 94.43 83.11 -3.82
C LEU A 641 95.51 83.20 -4.92
N LEU A 642 95.12 83.11 -6.19
CA LEU A 642 96.05 83.32 -7.31
C LEU A 642 96.59 84.76 -7.32
N GLN A 643 95.73 85.76 -7.14
CA GLN A 643 96.17 87.16 -7.06
C GLN A 643 97.11 87.42 -5.87
N LEU A 644 96.85 86.80 -4.72
CA LEU A 644 97.75 86.86 -3.56
C LEU A 644 99.10 86.22 -3.87
N HIS A 645 99.11 85.04 -4.48
CA HIS A 645 100.34 84.37 -4.90
C HIS A 645 101.15 85.25 -5.87
N ASP A 646 100.50 85.83 -6.90
CA ASP A 646 101.17 86.71 -7.86
C ASP A 646 101.76 87.95 -7.17
N PHE A 647 101.05 88.52 -6.18
CA PHE A 647 101.55 89.64 -5.37
C PHE A 647 102.73 89.23 -4.47
N GLU A 648 102.64 88.07 -3.81
CA GLU A 648 103.73 87.51 -3.00
C GLU A 648 104.98 87.22 -3.85
N GLU A 649 104.79 86.70 -5.06
CA GLU A 649 105.88 86.48 -6.03
C GLU A 649 106.48 87.80 -6.51
N ALA A 650 105.65 88.80 -6.84
CA ALA A 650 106.13 90.14 -7.18
C ALA A 650 106.89 90.80 -6.02
N GLN A 651 106.41 90.64 -4.78
CA GLN A 651 107.09 91.11 -3.58
C GLN A 651 108.43 90.40 -3.37
N LYS A 652 108.48 89.08 -3.57
CA LYS A 652 109.72 88.30 -3.52
C LYS A 652 110.73 88.77 -4.58
N ASN A 653 110.28 88.93 -5.82
CA ASN A 653 111.12 89.45 -6.90
C ASN A 653 111.63 90.87 -6.58
N ALA A 654 110.80 91.72 -5.99
CA ALA A 654 111.22 93.04 -5.52
C ALA A 654 112.25 92.96 -4.38
N LEU A 655 112.08 92.03 -3.42
CA LEU A 655 113.05 91.78 -2.35
C LEU A 655 114.38 91.25 -2.89
N ASP A 656 114.36 90.36 -3.88
CA ASP A 656 115.56 89.85 -4.55
C ASP A 656 116.25 90.98 -5.34
N ALA A 657 115.50 91.87 -6.00
CA ALA A 657 116.03 93.08 -6.62
C ALA A 657 116.64 94.05 -5.59
N ILE A 658 116.02 94.21 -4.42
CA ILE A 658 116.57 95.01 -3.31
C ILE A 658 117.85 94.35 -2.76
N SER A 659 117.89 93.03 -2.64
CA SER A 659 119.06 92.28 -2.17
C SER A 659 120.24 92.41 -3.12
N THR A 660 120.00 92.27 -4.43
CA THR A 660 121.03 92.44 -5.48
C THR A 660 121.54 93.88 -5.56
N THR A 661 120.65 94.89 -5.50
CA THR A 661 121.06 96.30 -5.43
C THR A 661 121.84 96.60 -4.16
N LYS A 662 121.45 96.04 -3.00
CA LYS A 662 122.23 96.14 -1.76
C LYS A 662 123.61 95.52 -1.88
N MET A 663 123.74 94.34 -2.48
CA MET A 663 125.04 93.71 -2.73
C MET A 663 125.91 94.57 -3.65
N ARG A 664 125.30 95.19 -4.68
CA ARG A 664 126.00 96.13 -5.57
C ARG A 664 126.44 97.41 -4.84
N ILE A 665 125.60 97.96 -3.96
CA ILE A 665 125.96 99.09 -3.10
C ILE A 665 127.14 98.71 -2.22
N ASN A 666 127.11 97.56 -1.54
CA ASN A 666 128.22 97.10 -0.71
C ASN A 666 129.53 96.96 -1.51
N LEU A 667 129.48 96.40 -2.73
CA LEU A 667 130.66 96.32 -3.60
C LEU A 667 131.18 97.71 -4.00
N LEU A 668 130.28 98.63 -4.35
CA LEU A 668 130.65 100.02 -4.65
C LEU A 668 131.19 100.76 -3.42
N GLU A 669 130.69 100.45 -2.22
CA GLU A 669 131.22 100.96 -0.95
C GLU A 669 132.62 100.41 -0.68
N GLU A 670 132.86 99.11 -0.89
CA GLU A 670 134.19 98.51 -0.80
C GLU A 670 135.17 99.11 -1.81
N GLU A 671 134.77 99.26 -3.08
CA GLU A 671 135.55 99.97 -4.11
C GLU A 671 135.83 101.42 -3.71
N ASN A 672 134.84 102.14 -3.15
CA ASN A 672 135.01 103.51 -2.68
C ASN A 672 135.98 103.57 -1.49
N ILE A 673 135.92 102.62 -0.57
CA ILE A 673 136.90 102.50 0.53
C ILE A 673 138.30 102.24 -0.04
N GLN A 674 138.45 101.35 -1.03
CA GLN A 674 139.72 101.12 -1.70
C GLN A 674 140.22 102.38 -2.43
N LEU A 675 139.35 103.08 -3.14
CA LEU A 675 139.67 104.34 -3.81
C LEU A 675 140.09 105.41 -2.80
N GLN A 676 139.40 105.53 -1.66
CA GLN A 676 139.79 106.41 -0.56
C GLN A 676 141.15 106.03 0.02
N GLN A 677 141.43 104.73 0.21
CA GLN A 677 142.74 104.25 0.65
C GLN A 677 143.85 104.55 -0.37
N THR A 678 143.62 104.32 -1.67
CA THR A 678 144.58 104.70 -2.72
C THR A 678 144.78 106.20 -2.79
N THR A 679 143.72 106.99 -2.57
CA THR A 679 143.79 108.45 -2.52
C THR A 679 144.61 108.89 -1.30
N ALA A 680 144.41 108.26 -0.15
CA ALA A 680 145.18 108.51 1.06
C ALA A 680 146.66 108.13 0.90
N GLN A 681 146.96 106.97 0.30
CA GLN A 681 148.33 106.56 -0.04
C GLN A 681 148.98 107.49 -1.05
N MET A 682 148.25 107.95 -2.09
CA MET A 682 148.73 108.97 -3.00
C MET A 682 148.98 110.29 -2.27
N SER A 683 148.12 110.68 -1.33
CA SER A 683 148.29 111.88 -0.51
C SER A 683 149.51 111.75 0.41
N GLU A 684 149.77 110.59 0.99
CA GLU A 684 150.95 110.30 1.81
C GLU A 684 152.24 110.26 0.95
N HIS A 685 152.17 109.75 -0.28
CA HIS A 685 153.25 109.87 -1.26
C HIS A 685 153.51 111.33 -1.66
N ILE A 686 152.46 112.14 -1.84
CA ILE A 686 152.57 113.58 -2.07
C ILE A 686 153.21 114.24 -0.84
N GLU A 687 152.82 113.87 0.38
CA GLU A 687 153.39 114.39 1.63
C GLU A 687 154.86 114.00 1.81
N CYS A 688 155.23 112.75 1.49
CA CYS A 688 156.62 112.29 1.47
C CYS A 688 157.46 113.01 0.40
N LEU A 689 156.88 113.29 -0.77
CA LEU A 689 157.52 114.10 -1.81
C LEU A 689 157.62 115.58 -1.38
N THR A 690 156.68 116.08 -0.56
CA THR A 690 156.68 117.44 -0.02
C THR A 690 157.78 117.62 1.03
N ILE A 691 158.01 116.63 1.91
CA ILE A 691 159.10 116.66 2.91
C ILE A 691 160.49 116.56 2.26
N LEU A 692 160.61 115.91 1.11
CA LEU A 692 161.87 115.87 0.34
C LEU A 692 162.09 117.14 -0.52
N ALA A 693 161.07 117.97 -0.72
CA ALA A 693 161.12 119.16 -1.57
C ALA A 693 161.42 120.49 -0.84
N GLU A 694 161.52 120.52 0.50
CA GLU A 694 161.85 121.75 1.26
C GLU A 694 163.36 122.11 1.32
N ASN A 695 164.22 121.34 0.64
CA ASN A 695 165.64 121.69 0.39
C ASN A 695 165.92 121.76 -1.13
N ASN A 696 165.38 122.76 -1.84
CA ASN A 696 165.95 123.47 -3.00
C ASN A 696 164.85 124.09 -3.88
N CYS A 697 164.93 125.43 -4.00
CA CYS A 697 164.57 126.33 -5.11
C CYS A 697 163.25 126.16 -5.89
N ASP A 698 162.41 127.19 -5.72
CA ASP A 698 161.90 128.13 -6.74
C ASP A 698 161.30 127.62 -8.07
N GLU A 699 160.07 128.08 -8.30
CA GLU A 699 159.60 128.79 -9.52
C GLU A 699 158.40 128.19 -10.28
N ALA A 700 157.46 129.11 -10.62
CA ALA A 700 156.50 129.10 -11.75
C ALA A 700 155.27 128.16 -11.70
N THR A 701 154.05 128.65 -11.43
CA THR A 701 153.08 129.35 -12.32
C THR A 701 152.32 128.49 -13.36
N ALA A 702 150.98 128.63 -13.28
CA ALA A 702 150.02 128.87 -14.37
C ALA A 702 149.27 127.71 -15.07
N GLU A 703 147.94 127.96 -15.18
CA GLU A 703 147.10 127.89 -16.39
C GLU A 703 145.92 126.89 -16.50
N SER A 704 144.80 127.49 -16.92
CA SER A 704 143.44 127.01 -17.21
C SER A 704 143.29 126.06 -18.39
N ARG A 705 142.14 125.35 -18.44
CA ARG A 705 141.23 125.09 -19.59
C ARG A 705 140.05 124.23 -19.07
N VAL A 706 138.80 124.69 -18.97
CA VAL A 706 137.77 124.92 -20.01
C VAL A 706 137.70 123.82 -21.07
N ILE A 707 136.64 122.98 -21.01
CA ILE A 707 135.93 122.43 -22.18
C ILE A 707 134.43 122.33 -21.80
N GLU A 708 133.61 123.16 -22.45
CA GLU A 708 132.16 122.99 -22.62
C GLU A 708 131.88 121.89 -23.66
N GLY A 709 130.73 121.23 -23.53
CA GLY A 709 130.20 120.31 -24.54
C GLY A 709 128.77 119.88 -24.20
N GLU A 710 127.80 120.61 -24.75
CA GLU A 710 126.39 120.23 -24.88
C GLU A 710 126.23 119.01 -25.81
N ASP A 711 125.22 118.16 -25.58
CA ASP A 711 124.19 117.78 -26.57
C ASP A 711 123.24 116.66 -26.04
N GLN A 712 122.04 117.10 -25.65
CA GLN A 712 120.68 116.70 -26.06
C GLN A 712 120.31 115.30 -26.69
N PRO A 713 119.01 114.97 -26.84
CA PRO A 713 118.37 113.76 -26.30
C PRO A 713 117.93 112.75 -27.37
N THR A 714 117.40 111.58 -26.97
CA THR A 714 116.24 110.92 -27.63
C THR A 714 115.71 109.68 -26.89
N LEU A 715 114.37 109.59 -26.82
CA LEU A 715 113.51 108.38 -26.73
C LEU A 715 113.74 107.45 -27.95
N PRO A 716 113.27 106.17 -28.03
CA PRO A 716 111.96 105.60 -27.57
C PRO A 716 112.10 104.22 -26.87
N THR A 717 111.09 103.52 -26.33
CA THR A 717 109.62 103.39 -26.51
C THR A 717 108.97 103.10 -25.16
#